data_AF-A0A7V6LFV2-F1
#
_entry.id   AF-A0A7V6LFV2-F1
#
_cell.length_a   1.000
_cell.length_b   1.000
_cell.length_c   1.000
_cell.angle_alpha   90.00
_cell.angle_beta   90.00
_cell.angle_gamma   90.00
#
_symmetry.space_group_name_H-M   'P 1'
#
loop_
_entity.id
_entity.type
_entity.pdbx_description
1 polymer ?
#
loop_
_entity_poly.entity_id
_entity_poly.type
_entity_poly.pdbx_seq_one_letter_code
_entity_poly.pdbx_strand_id
1 'polypeptide(L)'
;MRKMHWWMLAVILASGTLYAQEASQPLLRVRPGVALPYKSKSVTMGQEFVTRQPLYVTALGVVDENGDGLTKELSVRLYRVSDEALLATVTVARAAGPVRDGFRFAMLNPAVKIPPGRYVAATDFEADGDRYLSMVDVADFNTADGAIHNPKVGRWSFRADEFPENALANQDGMAVHMCGANLLFSLDAPARWTDARPLERVIDLTDHEEAQRLEPVAAGPVDREARPVARALLAALSELPAKKEGKLLSGQFMGWYPCVSLATANEVFMQTSNWVAVAGFDYYETHVNMPATQPARYKPPRWQAVNAFIKEYWRAGGVVTLSCHMTNPWNGGLAWAKAGRLEDLLDPSTPAYARYREQLDEIARGLADLQDAGVPVLFRPFHEMQGNWFWWGARPLAYRLIWRDLFRYFTHEKGLHNLIWVWSPTVSSRAMDFYPGNAYVDMTGLDIYANTLNAAAPVYAELMKTGKPFAVTEFGPPGNGFDNTSPRNYDYGTFAQQVQKHLPDAVFFLAWRDAWGLHRNLNAKALLDDPLVLNRGELDVTGRLQGFAHFVTRDGNRLVDGTREFRFMGANMPGLVVPYDFTLRLPERMTLPTPWEIEDAMKTLAHMGMTVVRTWNLPMRGPQDPLLPWHYVLAPGCFNEVAFVTMDHMLASANRHGVRVMICLTAGSGDYLGGIGTYAAWRGKRRAAFFTDPQLREDYKTTLRYVLNRVNTVTGIPYKDDRAILAWQFGNEISNAEPTWLTEMAAYMKALDPNHLVAETRHHPAFAEQLIDPNIDLLTRHYYTNYRESGTNWVAAVQREVAQIKGQRPFFVGEFGPYIDGKVLTRENVQASLRAFLDTCIATEGVSGALLWSMYFHHERGGYYWHQIFTYPSVWSYHYPGFASADAQAEIEIMREMREAAFRIRGLPVPPVAPPDPPVLLPFEGLALFSWRGAAGASGYDIERAPAPEGPWTLLAEHVSDAEIAYRPLFCDESARAGESWCYRVTARNAGGRSVPSNVVGPVKLRAACFVEEFVDLSRAAAHSEGLALDNTYNARYAEHMFRVCGTTNAWIEYAVPGAAREARVTAFFATAQGEPVTPRFLASRDGESFADVQRVRAVERAHIAPPHAGDANRQTQVDYTVLLPEDTRRIKIVWARQMALDRLEIEHAGAAR
;
A
#
# COMPACT_ATOMS: atom_id res chain seq x y z
N MET A 1 2.96 -29.20 -56.07
CA MET A 1 2.47 -28.49 -57.28
C MET A 1 2.74 -27.00 -57.08
N ARG A 2 3.20 -26.32 -58.15
CA ARG A 2 3.07 -24.89 -58.52
C ARG A 2 2.55 -23.91 -57.44
N LYS A 3 3.28 -22.88 -56.99
CA LYS A 3 3.79 -21.64 -57.66
C LYS A 3 2.72 -20.54 -57.94
N MET A 4 3.19 -19.27 -57.84
CA MET A 4 2.60 -17.97 -58.31
C MET A 4 1.66 -17.25 -57.31
N HIS A 5 1.62 -15.91 -57.15
CA HIS A 5 2.39 -14.70 -57.60
C HIS A 5 2.08 -13.55 -56.57
N TRP A 6 2.97 -12.64 -56.12
CA TRP A 6 3.74 -11.51 -56.73
C TRP A 6 3.05 -10.11 -56.83
N TRP A 7 3.57 -9.17 -56.00
CA TRP A 7 3.85 -7.70 -56.21
C TRP A 7 2.67 -6.67 -56.28
N MET A 8 2.84 -5.32 -56.25
CA MET A 8 4.00 -4.40 -56.47
C MET A 8 3.88 -2.98 -55.81
N LEU A 9 5.01 -2.22 -55.71
CA LEU A 9 5.14 -0.73 -55.53
C LEU A 9 4.71 -0.12 -54.15
N ALA A 10 5.03 1.12 -53.70
CA ALA A 10 5.82 2.27 -54.20
C ALA A 10 6.42 3.15 -53.03
N VAL A 11 6.74 4.46 -53.19
CA VAL A 11 8.08 5.06 -53.46
C VAL A 11 8.11 6.60 -53.17
N ILE A 12 8.96 7.04 -52.22
CA ILE A 12 9.95 8.18 -52.15
C ILE A 12 9.55 9.70 -52.34
N LEU A 13 10.22 10.56 -51.52
CA LEU A 13 10.54 12.04 -51.58
C LEU A 13 9.75 12.93 -50.57
N ALA A 14 10.29 13.64 -49.55
CA ALA A 14 11.51 14.46 -49.29
C ALA A 14 11.48 15.88 -49.94
N SER A 15 11.83 17.02 -49.31
CA SER A 15 12.27 17.38 -47.93
C SER A 15 12.41 18.92 -47.75
N GLY A 16 12.42 19.47 -46.51
CA GLY A 16 12.83 20.86 -46.16
C GLY A 16 11.82 21.68 -45.31
N THR A 17 12.20 22.59 -44.39
CA THR A 17 13.56 23.05 -43.98
C THR A 17 13.56 23.85 -42.66
N LEU A 18 14.73 23.91 -41.99
CA LEU A 18 15.32 25.02 -41.20
C LEU A 18 14.97 25.22 -39.70
N TYR A 19 16.05 25.37 -38.91
CA TYR A 19 16.14 25.66 -37.46
C TYR A 19 15.51 24.58 -36.56
N ALA A 20 16.26 24.13 -35.54
CA ALA A 20 16.25 22.70 -35.23
C ALA A 20 16.57 21.89 -36.53
N GLN A 21 16.31 20.58 -36.57
CA GLN A 21 16.52 19.70 -37.75
C GLN A 21 17.99 19.43 -38.17
N GLU A 22 18.27 18.13 -38.37
CA GLU A 22 19.31 17.55 -39.26
C GLU A 22 20.81 17.81 -38.95
N ALA A 23 21.75 16.91 -39.21
CA ALA A 23 21.75 15.45 -39.37
C ALA A 23 23.21 14.95 -39.42
N SER A 24 23.51 13.76 -38.89
CA SER A 24 24.77 13.04 -39.21
C SER A 24 24.51 11.55 -39.40
N GLN A 25 24.45 11.12 -40.66
CA GLN A 25 24.33 9.73 -41.06
C GLN A 25 25.72 9.07 -41.13
N PRO A 26 25.84 7.73 -41.03
CA PRO A 26 27.12 7.05 -41.10
C PRO A 26 27.89 7.37 -42.39
N LEU A 27 29.19 7.68 -42.23
CA LEU A 27 30.12 8.06 -43.29
C LEU A 27 30.28 7.00 -44.38
N LEU A 28 30.22 5.72 -43.99
CA LEU A 28 30.35 4.56 -44.88
C LEU A 28 29.30 3.49 -44.53
N ARG A 29 28.77 2.79 -45.53
CA ARG A 29 27.83 1.68 -45.36
C ARG A 29 28.12 0.54 -46.34
N VAL A 30 28.56 -0.62 -45.83
CA VAL A 30 28.76 -1.85 -46.62
C VAL A 30 27.44 -2.56 -46.91
N ARG A 31 27.39 -3.28 -48.04
CA ARG A 31 26.31 -4.18 -48.46
C ARG A 31 26.89 -5.43 -49.11
N PRO A 32 26.20 -6.59 -49.05
CA PRO A 32 26.50 -7.71 -49.93
C PRO A 32 26.40 -7.27 -51.40
N GLY A 33 27.41 -7.63 -52.20
CA GLY A 33 27.57 -7.13 -53.57
C GLY A 33 26.57 -7.67 -54.60
N VAL A 34 26.60 -7.08 -55.80
CA VAL A 34 25.82 -7.48 -56.98
C VAL A 34 26.79 -7.92 -58.09
N ALA A 35 26.37 -8.85 -58.95
CA ALA A 35 27.22 -9.38 -60.02
C ALA A 35 27.63 -8.30 -61.05
N LEU A 36 28.91 -8.30 -61.45
CA LEU A 36 29.46 -7.48 -62.52
C LEU A 36 29.46 -8.24 -63.87
N PRO A 37 29.29 -7.57 -65.02
CA PRO A 37 29.00 -8.25 -66.28
C PRO A 37 30.23 -8.50 -67.18
N TYR A 38 31.02 -9.56 -66.97
CA TYR A 38 31.96 -10.05 -67.99
C TYR A 38 32.20 -11.58 -67.95
N LYS A 39 32.79 -12.14 -69.02
CA LYS A 39 32.77 -13.58 -69.36
C LYS A 39 34.08 -14.34 -69.06
N SER A 40 33.89 -15.63 -68.78
CA SER A 40 34.82 -16.78 -68.93
C SER A 40 35.71 -17.17 -67.74
N LYS A 41 35.67 -18.48 -67.42
CA LYS A 41 36.60 -19.35 -66.66
C LYS A 41 37.20 -18.88 -65.31
N SER A 42 36.87 -17.70 -64.83
CA SER A 42 37.19 -17.19 -63.50
C SER A 42 35.93 -16.68 -62.78
N VAL A 43 35.93 -16.73 -61.45
CA VAL A 43 34.91 -16.11 -60.59
C VAL A 43 35.44 -14.77 -60.10
N THR A 44 34.73 -13.68 -60.35
CA THR A 44 35.01 -12.39 -59.71
C THR A 44 34.20 -12.28 -58.42
N MET A 45 34.85 -12.05 -57.28
CA MET A 45 34.18 -11.73 -56.01
C MET A 45 34.52 -10.29 -55.59
N GLY A 46 33.56 -9.60 -54.97
CA GLY A 46 33.78 -8.24 -54.50
C GLY A 46 32.74 -7.75 -53.49
N GLN A 47 33.12 -6.71 -52.75
CA GLN A 47 32.35 -6.11 -51.65
C GLN A 47 31.89 -4.70 -52.04
N GLU A 48 30.59 -4.42 -51.89
CA GLU A 48 30.03 -3.09 -52.16
C GLU A 48 30.02 -2.22 -50.89
N PHE A 49 30.44 -0.96 -51.03
CA PHE A 49 30.28 0.05 -50.00
C PHE A 49 29.78 1.38 -50.57
N VAL A 50 29.10 2.14 -49.72
CA VAL A 50 28.56 3.47 -50.05
C VAL A 50 29.21 4.49 -49.14
N THR A 51 29.92 5.46 -49.71
CA THR A 51 30.47 6.62 -48.99
C THR A 51 29.45 7.77 -49.03
N ARG A 52 29.27 8.48 -47.91
CA ARG A 52 28.42 9.68 -47.83
C ARG A 52 29.19 11.00 -47.76
N GLN A 53 30.51 10.92 -47.56
CA GLN A 53 31.45 12.05 -47.67
C GLN A 53 32.65 11.64 -48.52
N PRO A 54 33.46 12.59 -49.05
CA PRO A 54 34.68 12.24 -49.78
C PRO A 54 35.69 11.56 -48.86
N LEU A 55 36.10 10.36 -49.24
CA LEU A 55 37.20 9.62 -48.60
C LEU A 55 38.41 9.60 -49.55
N TYR A 56 39.53 9.09 -49.07
CA TYR A 56 40.58 8.61 -49.95
C TYR A 56 40.69 7.07 -49.77
N VAL A 57 41.53 6.41 -50.55
CA VAL A 57 41.86 4.98 -50.41
C VAL A 57 43.39 4.81 -50.46
N THR A 58 44.01 4.35 -49.36
CA THR A 58 45.47 4.14 -49.24
C THR A 58 45.85 2.71 -49.59
N ALA A 59 44.94 1.74 -49.44
CA ALA A 59 45.21 0.34 -49.68
C ALA A 59 43.94 -0.45 -50.02
N LEU A 60 44.13 -1.57 -50.72
CA LEU A 60 43.12 -2.59 -50.98
C LEU A 60 43.70 -3.96 -50.57
N GLY A 61 42.86 -4.86 -50.05
CA GLY A 61 43.32 -6.14 -49.50
C GLY A 61 42.36 -7.30 -49.72
N VAL A 62 42.85 -8.50 -49.40
CA VAL A 62 42.12 -9.78 -49.44
C VAL A 62 42.28 -10.53 -48.14
N VAL A 63 41.36 -11.43 -47.82
CA VAL A 63 41.47 -12.31 -46.63
C VAL A 63 42.77 -13.12 -46.65
N ASP A 64 43.45 -13.10 -45.52
CA ASP A 64 44.60 -13.91 -45.13
C ASP A 64 44.44 -14.20 -43.62
N GLU A 65 43.45 -15.03 -43.29
CA GLU A 65 42.92 -15.19 -41.93
C GLU A 65 43.96 -15.68 -40.90
N ASN A 66 45.03 -16.34 -41.37
CA ASN A 66 46.13 -16.84 -40.54
C ASN A 66 47.42 -16.01 -40.70
N GLY A 67 47.49 -15.09 -41.66
CA GLY A 67 48.66 -14.25 -41.95
C GLY A 67 49.84 -14.98 -42.61
N ASP A 68 49.67 -16.24 -42.99
CA ASP A 68 50.70 -17.13 -43.54
C ASP A 68 50.94 -16.95 -45.05
N GLY A 69 50.06 -16.21 -45.72
CA GLY A 69 50.23 -15.78 -47.10
C GLY A 69 49.29 -16.47 -48.09
N LEU A 70 49.14 -15.84 -49.24
CA LEU A 70 48.25 -16.31 -50.29
C LEU A 70 48.87 -17.51 -51.04
N THR A 71 48.04 -18.31 -51.71
CA THR A 71 48.54 -19.41 -52.56
C THR A 71 49.16 -18.90 -53.86
N LYS A 72 48.71 -17.74 -54.34
CA LYS A 72 49.28 -16.95 -55.46
C LYS A 72 48.99 -15.46 -55.26
N GLU A 73 49.58 -14.60 -56.09
CA GLU A 73 49.27 -13.17 -56.08
C GLU A 73 47.88 -12.89 -56.68
N LEU A 74 47.16 -11.90 -56.15
CA LEU A 74 45.78 -11.59 -56.55
C LEU A 74 45.62 -10.09 -56.84
N SER A 75 45.02 -9.74 -57.98
CA SER A 75 44.82 -8.35 -58.40
C SER A 75 43.45 -7.82 -57.97
N VAL A 76 43.45 -6.96 -56.95
CA VAL A 76 42.27 -6.27 -56.42
C VAL A 76 42.05 -4.96 -57.17
N ARG A 77 40.80 -4.73 -57.61
CA ARG A 77 40.37 -3.60 -58.42
C ARG A 77 39.22 -2.86 -57.73
N LEU A 78 39.30 -1.53 -57.69
CA LEU A 78 38.26 -0.66 -57.13
C LEU A 78 37.49 0.01 -58.26
N TYR A 79 36.18 -0.20 -58.29
CA TYR A 79 35.26 0.36 -59.29
C TYR A 79 34.28 1.33 -58.66
N ARG A 80 33.85 2.34 -59.42
CA ARG A 80 32.67 3.13 -59.12
C ARG A 80 31.43 2.49 -59.77
N VAL A 81 30.37 2.31 -58.99
CA VAL A 81 29.17 1.56 -59.43
C VAL A 81 28.26 2.37 -60.36
N SER A 82 28.32 3.70 -60.32
CA SER A 82 27.43 4.56 -61.12
C SER A 82 27.72 4.57 -62.63
N ASP A 83 28.97 4.28 -63.01
CA ASP A 83 29.50 4.40 -64.36
C ASP A 83 30.53 3.29 -64.69
N GLU A 84 30.63 2.27 -63.84
CA GLU A 84 31.53 1.11 -63.94
C GLU A 84 33.03 1.47 -64.09
N ALA A 85 33.41 2.71 -63.78
CA ALA A 85 34.76 3.21 -63.94
C ALA A 85 35.74 2.53 -62.98
N LEU A 86 36.78 1.90 -63.54
CA LEU A 86 37.92 1.36 -62.78
C LEU A 86 38.77 2.53 -62.24
N LEU A 87 38.77 2.71 -60.92
CA LEU A 87 39.46 3.81 -60.24
C LEU A 87 40.88 3.44 -59.81
N ALA A 88 41.10 2.18 -59.46
CA ALA A 88 42.38 1.70 -58.92
C ALA A 88 42.56 0.20 -59.16
N THR A 89 43.80 -0.26 -59.28
CA THR A 89 44.18 -1.69 -59.27
C THR A 89 45.46 -1.85 -58.47
N VAL A 90 45.50 -2.83 -57.57
CA VAL A 90 46.73 -3.28 -56.89
C VAL A 90 46.84 -4.78 -57.00
N THR A 91 48.06 -5.31 -56.94
CA THR A 91 48.28 -6.74 -56.77
C THR A 91 48.74 -7.00 -55.34
N VAL A 92 47.98 -7.80 -54.60
CA VAL A 92 48.36 -8.27 -53.27
C VAL A 92 49.32 -9.43 -53.47
N ALA A 93 50.58 -9.19 -53.08
CA ALA A 93 51.67 -10.13 -53.28
C ALA A 93 51.57 -11.33 -52.34
N ARG A 94 52.15 -12.46 -52.75
CA ARG A 94 51.92 -13.76 -52.12
C ARG A 94 52.22 -13.80 -50.62
N ALA A 95 53.35 -13.21 -50.21
CA ALA A 95 53.82 -13.20 -48.83
C ALA A 95 54.20 -11.79 -48.32
N ALA A 96 53.87 -10.74 -49.09
CA ALA A 96 54.30 -9.38 -48.84
C ALA A 96 53.11 -8.40 -48.85
N GLY A 97 53.15 -7.41 -47.94
CA GLY A 97 52.04 -6.51 -47.64
C GLY A 97 51.59 -6.67 -46.18
N PRO A 98 51.17 -5.57 -45.51
CA PRO A 98 50.74 -5.61 -44.12
C PRO A 98 49.47 -6.46 -43.95
N VAL A 99 49.43 -7.25 -42.86
CA VAL A 99 48.26 -8.02 -42.44
C VAL A 99 47.60 -7.32 -41.25
N ARG A 100 46.26 -7.16 -41.30
CA ARG A 100 45.44 -6.57 -40.23
C ARG A 100 44.14 -7.35 -40.12
N ASP A 101 43.77 -7.77 -38.91
CA ASP A 101 42.51 -8.47 -38.59
C ASP A 101 42.09 -9.59 -39.56
N GLY A 102 43.07 -10.35 -40.06
CA GLY A 102 42.87 -11.46 -40.99
C GLY A 102 42.79 -11.08 -42.48
N PHE A 103 43.26 -9.89 -42.86
CA PHE A 103 43.34 -9.42 -44.25
C PHE A 103 44.75 -8.90 -44.59
N ARG A 104 45.28 -9.26 -45.78
CA ARG A 104 46.54 -8.76 -46.34
C ARG A 104 46.28 -7.66 -47.38
N PHE A 105 46.98 -6.54 -47.24
CA PHE A 105 46.77 -5.35 -48.07
C PHE A 105 47.97 -5.02 -48.97
N ALA A 106 47.68 -4.39 -50.12
CA ALA A 106 48.67 -3.70 -50.96
C ALA A 106 48.35 -2.21 -51.05
N MET A 107 49.39 -1.37 -50.96
CA MET A 107 49.26 0.08 -50.90
C MET A 107 49.03 0.70 -52.29
N LEU A 108 48.13 1.68 -52.36
CA LEU A 108 47.95 2.60 -53.47
C LEU A 108 48.84 3.83 -53.27
N ASN A 109 49.83 3.99 -54.14
CA ASN A 109 50.70 5.17 -54.19
C ASN A 109 50.68 5.75 -55.61
N PRO A 110 50.13 6.98 -55.82
CA PRO A 110 49.45 7.82 -54.83
C PRO A 110 48.10 7.24 -54.38
N ALA A 111 47.63 7.68 -53.21
CA ALA A 111 46.30 7.34 -52.69
C ALA A 111 45.17 7.89 -53.57
N VAL A 112 44.06 7.18 -53.68
CA VAL A 112 42.96 7.50 -54.60
C VAL A 112 41.81 8.20 -53.87
N LYS A 113 41.52 9.46 -54.21
CA LYS A 113 40.38 10.19 -53.65
C LYS A 113 39.05 9.72 -54.26
N ILE A 114 38.11 9.29 -53.43
CA ILE A 114 36.75 8.90 -53.86
C ILE A 114 35.69 9.86 -53.28
N PRO A 115 34.85 10.50 -54.11
CA PRO A 115 33.73 11.33 -53.64
C PRO A 115 32.61 10.48 -53.02
N PRO A 116 31.55 11.08 -52.42
CA PRO A 116 30.34 10.36 -52.03
C PRO A 116 29.79 9.54 -53.21
N GLY A 117 29.48 8.26 -52.99
CA GLY A 117 29.07 7.36 -54.07
C GLY A 117 29.00 5.89 -53.66
N ARG A 118 28.62 5.04 -54.62
CA ARG A 118 28.65 3.57 -54.47
C ARG A 118 29.89 3.02 -55.17
N TYR A 119 30.62 2.13 -54.51
CA TYR A 119 31.88 1.57 -54.97
C TYR A 119 31.93 0.06 -54.70
N VAL A 120 32.70 -0.67 -55.49
CA VAL A 120 32.96 -2.11 -55.32
C VAL A 120 34.45 -2.36 -55.40
N ALA A 121 35.02 -3.04 -54.40
CA ALA A 121 36.36 -3.61 -54.47
C ALA A 121 36.24 -5.11 -54.82
N ALA A 122 36.93 -5.57 -55.87
CA ALA A 122 36.77 -6.93 -56.41
C ALA A 122 38.07 -7.54 -56.96
N THR A 123 38.20 -8.87 -56.91
CA THR A 123 39.32 -9.65 -57.45
C THR A 123 38.84 -10.94 -58.14
N ASP A 124 39.64 -11.49 -59.04
CA ASP A 124 39.32 -12.71 -59.80
C ASP A 124 39.96 -13.97 -59.19
N PHE A 125 39.25 -15.09 -59.30
CA PHE A 125 39.64 -16.42 -58.84
C PHE A 125 39.49 -17.46 -59.97
N GLU A 126 40.34 -18.48 -60.01
CA GLU A 126 40.24 -19.58 -60.99
C GLU A 126 39.30 -20.69 -60.52
N ALA A 127 38.78 -21.47 -61.47
CA ALA A 127 37.72 -22.46 -61.24
C ALA A 127 38.03 -23.57 -60.21
N ASP A 128 39.29 -23.98 -60.14
CA ASP A 128 39.71 -25.20 -59.46
C ASP A 128 40.61 -24.91 -58.23
N GLY A 129 40.60 -23.67 -57.74
CA GLY A 129 41.27 -23.27 -56.49
C GLY A 129 40.46 -23.65 -55.24
N ASP A 130 41.15 -23.83 -54.11
CA ASP A 130 40.53 -24.22 -52.83
C ASP A 130 39.39 -23.29 -52.42
N ARG A 131 38.24 -23.89 -52.06
CA ARG A 131 36.93 -23.22 -51.94
C ARG A 131 36.71 -22.47 -50.62
N TYR A 132 37.68 -21.65 -50.21
CA TYR A 132 37.52 -20.75 -49.06
C TYR A 132 37.01 -19.38 -49.52
N LEU A 133 36.00 -18.83 -48.81
CA LEU A 133 35.47 -17.49 -49.11
C LEU A 133 36.56 -16.44 -48.99
N SER A 134 36.92 -15.81 -50.10
CA SER A 134 37.87 -14.71 -50.14
C SER A 134 37.11 -13.39 -50.24
N MET A 135 37.12 -12.61 -49.16
CA MET A 135 36.53 -11.25 -49.12
C MET A 135 37.59 -10.20 -49.46
N VAL A 136 37.13 -9.01 -49.87
CA VAL A 136 37.95 -7.88 -50.33
C VAL A 136 37.68 -6.65 -49.47
N ASP A 137 38.73 -5.99 -48.97
CA ASP A 137 38.63 -4.88 -48.00
C ASP A 137 39.46 -3.63 -48.39
N VAL A 138 39.17 -2.48 -47.76
CA VAL A 138 39.58 -1.12 -48.17
C VAL A 138 39.91 -0.24 -46.96
N ALA A 139 41.09 0.42 -46.91
CA ALA A 139 41.59 1.08 -45.68
C ALA A 139 41.84 2.62 -45.71
N ASP A 140 41.40 3.24 -44.59
CA ASP A 140 41.79 4.42 -43.76
C ASP A 140 42.28 5.80 -44.29
N PHE A 141 41.58 6.87 -43.82
CA PHE A 141 41.90 8.33 -43.72
C PHE A 141 40.93 9.02 -42.73
N ASN A 142 41.27 9.97 -41.83
CA ASN A 142 42.53 10.63 -41.47
C ASN A 142 42.55 10.89 -39.93
N THR A 143 43.70 10.77 -39.28
CA THR A 143 43.85 10.70 -37.80
C THR A 143 44.66 11.83 -37.17
N ALA A 144 44.42 12.08 -35.87
CA ALA A 144 45.45 12.23 -34.80
C ALA A 144 44.74 12.45 -33.44
N ASP A 145 44.89 11.67 -32.36
CA ASP A 145 45.66 10.44 -32.11
C ASP A 145 44.86 9.56 -31.11
N GLY A 146 44.01 8.65 -31.60
CA GLY A 146 43.11 7.87 -30.73
C GLY A 146 42.81 6.46 -31.22
N ALA A 147 43.08 5.46 -30.38
CA ALA A 147 42.73 4.07 -30.62
C ALA A 147 41.89 3.53 -29.45
N ILE A 148 40.60 3.34 -29.70
CA ILE A 148 39.66 2.67 -28.78
C ILE A 148 39.44 1.24 -29.31
N HIS A 149 39.55 0.24 -28.43
CA HIS A 149 39.18 -1.14 -28.71
C HIS A 149 37.74 -1.41 -28.28
N ASN A 150 36.87 -1.90 -29.19
CA ASN A 150 35.98 -3.07 -29.01
C ASN A 150 35.08 -3.30 -30.26
N PRO A 151 34.16 -4.30 -30.30
CA PRO A 151 34.32 -5.74 -30.10
C PRO A 151 33.73 -6.57 -31.26
N LYS A 152 34.41 -7.66 -31.66
CA LYS A 152 33.88 -8.96 -32.18
C LYS A 152 34.74 -9.52 -33.33
N VAL A 153 35.30 -10.71 -33.10
CA VAL A 153 35.42 -11.73 -34.16
C VAL A 153 34.73 -13.00 -33.65
N GLY A 154 33.43 -13.10 -33.88
CA GLY A 154 32.64 -14.31 -33.67
C GLY A 154 32.38 -14.99 -35.00
N ARG A 155 33.17 -16.02 -35.34
CA ARG A 155 33.09 -16.75 -36.61
C ARG A 155 31.77 -17.53 -36.71
N TRP A 156 31.10 -17.45 -37.86
CA TRP A 156 29.97 -18.33 -38.22
C TRP A 156 30.27 -19.04 -39.54
N SER A 157 30.16 -20.37 -39.56
CA SER A 157 30.14 -21.18 -40.77
C SER A 157 28.73 -21.75 -40.96
N PHE A 158 28.17 -21.58 -42.15
CA PHE A 158 26.83 -22.08 -42.50
C PHE A 158 26.94 -23.26 -43.46
N ARG A 159 26.04 -24.25 -43.34
CA ARG A 159 25.88 -25.33 -44.32
C ARG A 159 24.80 -24.98 -45.35
N ALA A 160 24.98 -25.44 -46.58
CA ALA A 160 24.24 -24.98 -47.75
C ALA A 160 22.96 -25.81 -48.07
N ASP A 161 22.61 -26.79 -47.23
CA ASP A 161 21.55 -27.76 -47.43
C ASP A 161 20.18 -27.35 -46.85
N GLU A 162 20.11 -26.29 -46.04
CA GLU A 162 18.87 -25.88 -45.34
C GLU A 162 17.90 -24.98 -46.17
N PHE A 163 18.16 -24.74 -47.47
CA PHE A 163 17.31 -23.85 -48.31
C PHE A 163 16.98 -24.43 -49.70
N PRO A 164 15.73 -24.86 -49.93
CA PRO A 164 15.12 -24.93 -51.25
C PRO A 164 14.07 -23.83 -51.47
N GLU A 165 14.00 -23.34 -52.72
CA GLU A 165 12.97 -22.43 -53.28
C GLU A 165 13.00 -20.93 -52.91
N ASN A 166 14.13 -20.28 -53.22
CA ASN A 166 14.11 -19.30 -54.33
C ASN A 166 15.35 -19.51 -55.22
N ALA A 167 15.14 -19.56 -56.53
CA ALA A 167 16.00 -20.34 -57.43
C ALA A 167 17.36 -19.71 -57.77
N LEU A 168 18.38 -20.57 -57.80
CA LEU A 168 19.54 -20.44 -58.68
C LEU A 168 19.13 -20.65 -60.15
N ALA A 169 19.47 -19.69 -61.00
CA ALA A 169 19.75 -19.84 -62.43
C ALA A 169 20.76 -18.74 -62.78
N ASN A 170 21.82 -18.99 -63.56
CA ASN A 170 21.81 -19.74 -64.81
C ASN A 170 22.90 -20.82 -64.93
N GLN A 171 22.66 -21.76 -65.86
CA GLN A 171 23.64 -22.73 -66.33
C GLN A 171 24.48 -22.11 -67.46
N ASP A 172 25.80 -22.01 -67.29
CA ASP A 172 26.81 -22.07 -68.38
C ASP A 172 28.27 -22.15 -67.83
N GLY A 173 28.43 -22.76 -66.65
CA GLY A 173 29.72 -22.93 -65.96
C GLY A 173 30.10 -21.74 -65.07
N MET A 174 30.34 -22.02 -63.78
CA MET A 174 30.74 -21.09 -62.70
C MET A 174 29.64 -20.11 -62.21
N ALA A 175 29.49 -19.76 -60.93
CA ALA A 175 29.85 -20.39 -59.64
C ALA A 175 28.89 -19.85 -58.53
N VAL A 176 29.10 -20.21 -57.25
CA VAL A 176 28.07 -20.15 -56.17
C VAL A 176 27.99 -18.81 -55.39
N HIS A 177 26.80 -18.61 -54.80
CA HIS A 177 26.30 -17.57 -53.88
C HIS A 177 27.11 -17.11 -52.63
N MET A 178 26.72 -15.90 -52.17
CA MET A 178 26.36 -15.49 -50.78
C MET A 178 27.38 -14.88 -49.78
N CYS A 179 26.77 -14.03 -48.92
CA CYS A 179 27.06 -13.71 -47.50
C CYS A 179 27.87 -12.47 -47.09
N GLY A 180 27.46 -11.94 -45.93
CA GLY A 180 28.32 -11.31 -44.93
C GLY A 180 28.57 -9.80 -45.06
N ALA A 181 28.65 -9.12 -43.90
CA ALA A 181 29.28 -7.80 -43.78
C ALA A 181 29.99 -7.72 -42.42
N ASN A 182 31.32 -7.75 -42.44
CA ASN A 182 32.18 -7.30 -41.35
C ASN A 182 32.78 -5.95 -41.74
N LEU A 183 32.99 -5.06 -40.77
CA LEU A 183 33.58 -3.73 -40.95
C LEU A 183 34.31 -3.31 -39.66
N LEU A 184 35.41 -2.58 -39.80
CA LEU A 184 36.22 -2.06 -38.71
C LEU A 184 36.50 -0.56 -38.92
N PHE A 185 36.11 0.30 -37.97
CA PHE A 185 36.39 1.76 -37.97
C PHE A 185 36.50 2.29 -36.52
N SER A 186 37.11 3.48 -36.31
CA SER A 186 37.40 4.10 -35.00
C SER A 186 37.23 5.63 -35.02
N LEU A 187 36.82 6.25 -33.88
CA LEU A 187 37.14 7.60 -33.32
C LEU A 187 35.97 8.32 -32.58
N ASP A 188 36.27 9.38 -31.79
CA ASP A 188 35.48 9.90 -30.65
C ASP A 188 35.08 11.42 -30.70
N ALA A 189 34.28 11.93 -29.74
CA ALA A 189 33.36 13.12 -29.79
C ALA A 189 33.91 14.57 -29.53
N PRO A 190 33.10 15.68 -29.72
CA PRO A 190 32.37 16.30 -28.56
C PRO A 190 31.08 17.17 -28.80
N ALA A 191 30.37 17.41 -27.68
CA ALA A 191 29.35 18.40 -27.23
C ALA A 191 28.64 19.48 -28.12
N ARG A 192 27.28 19.40 -28.12
CA ARG A 192 26.19 20.44 -27.98
C ARG A 192 25.11 20.52 -29.09
N TRP A 193 23.86 20.27 -28.66
CA TRP A 193 22.60 21.02 -28.97
C TRP A 193 21.99 20.93 -30.39
N THR A 194 20.66 20.99 -30.60
CA THR A 194 19.45 20.44 -29.90
C THR A 194 18.21 20.64 -30.81
N ASP A 195 17.13 19.91 -30.51
CA ASP A 195 15.74 20.09 -31.02
C ASP A 195 15.49 19.71 -32.50
N ALA A 196 14.37 19.10 -32.92
CA ALA A 196 13.18 18.61 -32.21
C ALA A 196 12.91 17.12 -32.55
N ARG A 197 12.06 16.44 -31.75
CA ARG A 197 12.18 14.99 -31.48
C ARG A 197 11.14 14.09 -32.18
N PRO A 198 11.56 12.93 -32.74
CA PRO A 198 10.69 11.77 -32.96
C PRO A 198 10.51 10.93 -31.68
N LEU A 199 9.50 10.05 -31.67
CA LEU A 199 9.25 9.13 -30.55
C LEU A 199 10.20 7.92 -30.62
N GLU A 200 11.43 8.13 -30.14
CA GLU A 200 12.37 7.07 -29.84
C GLU A 200 11.88 6.26 -28.63
N ARG A 201 11.71 4.95 -28.83
CA ARG A 201 11.92 3.99 -27.75
C ARG A 201 12.75 2.81 -28.22
N VAL A 202 13.93 3.15 -28.75
CA VAL A 202 15.10 2.31 -28.45
C VAL A 202 15.21 2.35 -26.93
N ILE A 203 14.93 1.24 -26.25
CA ILE A 203 15.34 1.12 -24.84
C ILE A 203 16.82 0.75 -24.87
N ASP A 204 17.61 1.75 -25.22
CA ASP A 204 19.06 1.69 -25.15
C ASP A 204 19.40 1.74 -23.67
N LEU A 205 20.04 0.68 -23.16
CA LEU A 205 20.91 0.88 -22.01
C LEU A 205 22.09 1.68 -22.56
N THR A 206 22.00 3.00 -22.45
CA THR A 206 23.07 3.89 -22.93
C THR A 206 24.41 3.43 -22.35
N ASP A 207 25.51 3.64 -23.07
CA ASP A 207 26.85 3.29 -22.55
C ASP A 207 27.11 3.93 -21.18
N HIS A 208 26.45 5.06 -20.89
CA HIS A 208 26.39 5.68 -19.56
C HIS A 208 25.67 4.80 -18.53
N GLU A 209 24.41 4.37 -18.75
CA GLU A 209 23.69 3.48 -17.82
C GLU A 209 24.35 2.10 -17.61
N GLU A 210 25.10 1.61 -18.60
CA GLU A 210 25.91 0.38 -18.46
C GLU A 210 27.19 0.63 -17.66
N ALA A 211 27.90 1.74 -17.90
CA ALA A 211 29.07 2.13 -17.13
C ALA A 211 28.72 2.41 -15.65
N GLN A 212 27.56 3.05 -15.42
CA GLN A 212 27.09 3.42 -14.08
C GLN A 212 26.39 2.28 -13.32
N ARG A 213 26.24 1.10 -13.94
CA ARG A 213 25.47 -0.03 -13.38
C ARG A 213 25.97 -0.52 -12.01
N LEU A 214 27.26 -0.30 -11.71
CA LEU A 214 27.90 -0.62 -10.43
C LEU A 214 28.27 0.62 -9.60
N GLU A 215 27.85 1.83 -10.00
CA GLU A 215 28.11 3.03 -9.19
C GLU A 215 27.41 2.93 -7.83
N PRO A 216 28.04 3.39 -6.74
CA PRO A 216 27.42 3.40 -5.42
C PRO A 216 26.16 4.27 -5.40
N VAL A 217 25.04 3.70 -4.95
CA VAL A 217 23.81 4.46 -4.67
C VAL A 217 23.74 4.84 -3.19
N ALA A 218 23.10 5.98 -2.87
CA ALA A 218 22.94 6.41 -1.48
C ALA A 218 22.21 5.34 -0.64
N ALA A 219 22.73 5.11 0.58
CA ALA A 219 22.37 4.01 1.47
C ALA A 219 20.86 3.93 1.82
N GLY A 220 20.43 2.73 2.23
CA GLY A 220 19.02 2.38 2.38
C GLY A 220 18.43 1.77 1.10
N PRO A 221 17.10 1.53 1.04
CA PRO A 221 16.50 0.90 -0.11
C PRO A 221 16.63 1.71 -1.40
N VAL A 222 16.61 1.01 -2.54
CA VAL A 222 16.57 1.61 -3.88
C VAL A 222 15.23 2.31 -4.13
N ASP A 223 14.14 1.81 -3.53
CA ASP A 223 12.91 2.58 -3.40
C ASP A 223 13.10 3.73 -2.39
N ARG A 224 13.05 4.96 -2.91
CA ARG A 224 13.18 6.18 -2.10
C ARG A 224 11.94 6.49 -1.27
N GLU A 225 10.81 5.84 -1.53
CA GLU A 225 9.54 5.98 -0.81
C GLU A 225 9.23 4.77 0.10
N ALA A 226 10.14 3.78 0.17
CA ALA A 226 10.02 2.57 0.99
C ALA A 226 9.48 2.85 2.41
N ARG A 227 8.49 2.07 2.85
CA ARG A 227 7.88 2.16 4.18
C ARG A 227 8.94 1.93 5.27
N PRO A 228 8.78 2.52 6.47
CA PRO A 228 9.72 2.35 7.59
C PRO A 228 10.05 0.88 7.88
N VAL A 229 9.08 -0.02 7.76
CA VAL A 229 9.26 -1.46 8.00
C VAL A 229 10.25 -2.13 7.02
N ALA A 230 10.23 -1.75 5.74
CA ALA A 230 11.15 -2.28 4.74
C ALA A 230 12.56 -1.69 4.90
N ARG A 231 12.66 -0.39 5.23
CA ARG A 231 13.94 0.25 5.59
C ARG A 231 14.58 -0.40 6.81
N ALA A 232 13.77 -0.63 7.85
CA ALA A 232 14.18 -1.26 9.11
C ALA A 232 14.77 -2.65 8.86
N LEU A 233 14.07 -3.49 8.11
CA LEU A 233 14.51 -4.85 7.78
C LEU A 233 15.78 -4.84 6.92
N LEU A 234 15.84 -4.04 5.85
CA LEU A 234 17.06 -3.97 5.01
C LEU A 234 18.27 -3.47 5.81
N ALA A 235 18.10 -2.46 6.67
CA ALA A 235 19.15 -1.98 7.54
C ALA A 235 19.60 -3.05 8.55
N ALA A 236 18.66 -3.81 9.12
CA ALA A 236 18.98 -4.89 10.07
C ALA A 236 19.80 -5.99 9.40
N LEU A 237 19.39 -6.42 8.20
CA LEU A 237 20.13 -7.40 7.39
C LEU A 237 21.51 -6.88 6.99
N SER A 238 21.64 -5.61 6.62
CA SER A 238 22.90 -4.98 6.19
C SER A 238 23.98 -4.91 7.29
N GLU A 239 23.58 -4.96 8.56
CA GLU A 239 24.49 -4.89 9.71
C GLU A 239 25.01 -6.27 10.14
N LEU A 240 24.34 -7.36 9.75
CA LEU A 240 24.69 -8.72 10.17
C LEU A 240 26.13 -9.16 9.78
N PRO A 241 26.67 -8.87 8.59
CA PRO A 241 28.04 -9.28 8.22
C PRO A 241 29.12 -8.80 9.19
N ALA A 242 28.90 -7.67 9.88
CA ALA A 242 29.83 -7.12 10.87
C ALA A 242 29.79 -7.83 12.24
N LYS A 243 28.80 -8.69 12.50
CA LYS A 243 28.70 -9.45 13.76
C LYS A 243 29.57 -10.71 13.74
N LYS A 244 30.03 -11.12 14.93
CA LYS A 244 30.82 -12.35 15.14
C LYS A 244 29.96 -13.59 15.34
N GLU A 245 28.79 -13.40 15.94
CA GLU A 245 27.77 -14.39 16.28
C GLU A 245 26.41 -13.80 15.88
N GLY A 246 25.40 -14.63 15.61
CA GLY A 246 24.05 -14.20 15.25
C GLY A 246 24.02 -13.31 14.01
N LYS A 247 24.54 -13.80 12.88
CA LYS A 247 24.58 -13.07 11.60
C LYS A 247 23.92 -13.75 10.41
N LEU A 248 23.64 -15.05 10.50
CA LEU A 248 23.06 -15.83 9.42
C LEU A 248 21.65 -16.26 9.79
N LEU A 249 20.62 -15.62 9.24
CA LEU A 249 19.25 -16.05 9.50
C LEU A 249 19.01 -17.44 8.90
N SER A 250 18.47 -18.36 9.72
CA SER A 250 18.00 -19.66 9.26
C SER A 250 16.75 -19.52 8.39
N GLY A 251 16.58 -20.38 7.38
CA GLY A 251 15.42 -20.27 6.50
C GLY A 251 15.01 -21.55 5.80
N GLN A 252 13.71 -21.64 5.51
CA GLN A 252 13.06 -22.78 4.85
C GLN A 252 11.98 -22.27 3.89
N PHE A 253 11.94 -22.82 2.68
CA PHE A 253 10.86 -22.59 1.74
C PHE A 253 9.61 -23.42 2.15
N MET A 254 8.46 -22.77 2.23
CA MET A 254 7.17 -23.28 2.75
C MET A 254 6.20 -23.70 1.63
N GLY A 255 6.48 -23.33 0.37
CA GLY A 255 5.72 -23.78 -0.80
C GLY A 255 4.84 -22.73 -1.47
N TRP A 256 3.95 -23.23 -2.33
CA TRP A 256 3.06 -22.50 -3.23
C TRP A 256 1.64 -23.06 -3.13
N TYR A 257 0.61 -22.33 -3.58
CA TYR A 257 -0.75 -22.87 -3.62
C TYR A 257 -0.87 -24.08 -4.58
N PRO A 258 -1.48 -25.23 -4.19
CA PRO A 258 -2.26 -25.46 -2.96
C PRO A 258 -1.48 -26.13 -1.81
N CYS A 259 -0.19 -26.43 -1.96
CA CYS A 259 0.61 -27.15 -0.96
C CYS A 259 1.39 -26.25 0.00
N VAL A 260 1.16 -24.93 -0.01
CA VAL A 260 1.73 -23.96 0.93
C VAL A 260 1.26 -24.27 2.34
N SER A 261 2.19 -24.40 3.28
CA SER A 261 1.87 -24.71 4.67
C SER A 261 3.02 -24.34 5.61
N LEU A 262 2.68 -23.92 6.83
CA LEU A 262 3.65 -23.81 7.93
C LEU A 262 3.98 -25.16 8.58
N ALA A 263 3.37 -26.28 8.13
CA ALA A 263 3.69 -27.62 8.62
C ALA A 263 5.18 -27.96 8.51
N THR A 264 5.87 -27.52 7.45
CA THR A 264 7.32 -27.70 7.30
C THR A 264 8.11 -26.96 8.39
N ALA A 265 7.70 -25.74 8.75
CA ALA A 265 8.30 -25.00 9.87
C ALA A 265 8.03 -25.70 11.21
N ASN A 266 6.81 -26.23 11.39
CA ASN A 266 6.44 -26.99 12.59
C ASN A 266 7.28 -28.28 12.71
N GLU A 267 7.50 -29.01 11.61
CA GLU A 267 8.37 -30.20 11.59
C GLU A 267 9.81 -29.86 11.97
N VAL A 268 10.38 -28.77 11.43
CA VAL A 268 11.71 -28.28 11.84
C VAL A 268 11.73 -27.91 13.33
N PHE A 269 10.73 -27.18 13.83
CA PHE A 269 10.63 -26.83 15.24
C PHE A 269 10.54 -28.07 16.14
N MET A 270 9.72 -29.07 15.78
CA MET A 270 9.60 -30.32 16.54
C MET A 270 10.90 -31.15 16.57
N GLN A 271 11.74 -31.05 15.54
CA GLN A 271 13.03 -31.73 15.46
C GLN A 271 14.19 -30.97 16.14
N THR A 272 14.10 -29.63 16.22
CA THR A 272 15.24 -28.78 16.61
C THR A 272 14.99 -27.95 17.89
N SER A 273 13.74 -27.78 18.29
CA SER A 273 13.24 -26.77 19.24
C SER A 273 13.40 -25.30 18.79
N ASN A 274 13.78 -25.06 17.53
CA ASN A 274 14.00 -23.72 16.97
C ASN A 274 13.10 -23.47 15.76
N TRP A 275 12.57 -22.26 15.64
CA TRP A 275 11.81 -21.81 14.47
C TRP A 275 12.75 -21.13 13.47
N VAL A 276 12.66 -21.44 12.18
CA VAL A 276 13.51 -20.76 11.18
C VAL A 276 13.20 -19.25 11.10
N ALA A 277 14.22 -18.41 10.96
CA ALA A 277 14.01 -16.96 10.89
C ALA A 277 13.30 -16.50 9.60
N VAL A 278 13.62 -17.09 8.44
CA VAL A 278 13.07 -16.75 7.12
C VAL A 278 12.13 -17.84 6.61
N ALA A 279 10.89 -17.46 6.30
CA ALA A 279 9.96 -18.30 5.55
C ALA A 279 9.88 -17.84 4.08
N GLY A 280 10.14 -18.77 3.16
CA GLY A 280 10.03 -18.55 1.73
C GLY A 280 8.70 -19.03 1.15
N PHE A 281 8.10 -18.27 0.25
CA PHE A 281 6.83 -18.59 -0.40
C PHE A 281 6.87 -18.31 -1.91
N ASP A 282 5.93 -18.86 -2.67
CA ASP A 282 5.71 -18.49 -4.08
C ASP A 282 4.22 -18.33 -4.40
N TYR A 283 3.89 -17.34 -5.24
CA TYR A 283 2.53 -17.04 -5.68
C TYR A 283 2.02 -17.97 -6.80
N TYR A 284 2.90 -18.69 -7.51
CA TYR A 284 2.55 -19.56 -8.63
C TYR A 284 2.71 -21.04 -8.31
N GLU A 285 1.81 -21.86 -8.87
CA GLU A 285 1.85 -23.32 -8.75
C GLU A 285 2.95 -23.92 -9.64
N THR A 286 3.88 -24.68 -9.06
CA THR A 286 5.07 -25.17 -9.79
C THR A 286 5.00 -26.66 -10.21
N HIS A 287 3.80 -27.20 -10.46
CA HIS A 287 3.62 -28.64 -10.76
C HIS A 287 3.57 -29.03 -12.25
N VAL A 288 4.03 -30.26 -12.51
CA VAL A 288 4.39 -30.84 -13.82
C VAL A 288 3.21 -31.11 -14.78
N ASN A 289 1.97 -30.96 -14.35
CA ASN A 289 0.77 -31.37 -15.10
C ASN A 289 0.08 -30.24 -15.91
N MET A 290 0.72 -29.09 -16.09
CA MET A 290 0.27 -28.12 -17.11
C MET A 290 0.75 -28.54 -18.51
N PRO A 291 -0.12 -28.53 -19.53
CA PRO A 291 0.32 -28.64 -20.92
C PRO A 291 1.24 -27.47 -21.31
N ALA A 292 2.25 -27.72 -22.13
CA ALA A 292 3.22 -26.70 -22.56
C ALA A 292 2.60 -25.50 -23.30
N THR A 293 1.39 -25.64 -23.86
CA THR A 293 0.66 -24.59 -24.59
C THR A 293 -0.86 -24.74 -24.41
N GLN A 294 -1.50 -23.92 -23.56
CA GLN A 294 -2.96 -23.75 -23.53
C GLN A 294 -3.35 -22.30 -23.14
N PRO A 295 -3.46 -21.36 -24.09
CA PRO A 295 -3.82 -19.97 -23.81
C PRO A 295 -5.15 -19.79 -23.06
N ALA A 296 -6.08 -20.73 -23.22
CA ALA A 296 -7.38 -20.75 -22.54
C ALA A 296 -7.33 -21.26 -21.08
N ARG A 297 -6.16 -21.59 -20.54
CA ARG A 297 -5.96 -22.05 -19.14
C ARG A 297 -4.93 -21.23 -18.38
N TYR A 298 -4.86 -19.93 -18.67
CA TYR A 298 -4.14 -18.96 -17.85
C TYR A 298 -4.53 -19.12 -16.37
N LYS A 299 -3.56 -19.43 -15.51
CA LYS A 299 -3.73 -19.43 -14.05
C LYS A 299 -3.11 -18.13 -13.49
N PRO A 300 -3.90 -17.25 -12.86
CA PRO A 300 -3.37 -16.11 -12.12
C PRO A 300 -2.64 -16.59 -10.85
N PRO A 301 -1.78 -15.75 -10.26
CA PRO A 301 -1.14 -16.05 -8.97
C PRO A 301 -2.21 -16.21 -7.88
N ARG A 302 -1.94 -17.08 -6.90
CA ARG A 302 -2.89 -17.47 -5.85
C ARG A 302 -2.54 -16.85 -4.50
N TRP A 303 -2.33 -15.54 -4.52
CA TRP A 303 -1.80 -14.78 -3.39
C TRP A 303 -2.68 -14.84 -2.15
N GLN A 304 -4.01 -14.94 -2.24
CA GLN A 304 -4.90 -14.91 -1.07
C GLN A 304 -4.58 -16.01 -0.04
N ALA A 305 -4.33 -17.23 -0.51
CA ALA A 305 -4.00 -18.36 0.35
C ALA A 305 -2.57 -18.29 0.90
N VAL A 306 -1.63 -17.79 0.10
CA VAL A 306 -0.22 -17.63 0.49
C VAL A 306 -0.05 -16.52 1.52
N ASN A 307 -0.75 -15.39 1.32
CA ASN A 307 -0.68 -14.21 2.18
C ASN A 307 -1.19 -14.47 3.61
N ALA A 308 -2.13 -15.39 3.80
CA ALA A 308 -2.57 -15.79 5.14
C ALA A 308 -1.38 -16.31 5.98
N PHE A 309 -0.60 -17.25 5.44
CA PHE A 309 0.57 -17.81 6.11
C PHE A 309 1.73 -16.81 6.22
N ILE A 310 1.91 -15.92 5.24
CA ILE A 310 2.89 -14.82 5.31
C ILE A 310 2.58 -13.90 6.49
N LYS A 311 1.32 -13.44 6.62
CA LYS A 311 0.90 -12.53 7.70
C LYS A 311 1.01 -13.22 9.07
N GLU A 312 0.70 -14.51 9.15
CA GLU A 312 0.91 -15.32 10.36
C GLU A 312 2.39 -15.41 10.74
N TYR A 313 3.28 -15.69 9.78
CA TYR A 313 4.71 -15.85 10.05
C TYR A 313 5.39 -14.54 10.44
N TRP A 314 5.02 -13.43 9.80
CA TRP A 314 5.50 -12.09 10.14
C TRP A 314 5.12 -11.69 11.56
N ARG A 315 3.84 -11.86 11.94
CA ARG A 315 3.35 -11.59 13.31
C ARG A 315 4.04 -12.43 14.38
N ALA A 316 4.54 -13.61 14.03
CA ALA A 316 5.32 -14.48 14.91
C ALA A 316 6.82 -14.12 14.98
N GLY A 317 7.23 -12.95 14.49
CA GLY A 317 8.62 -12.47 14.51
C GLY A 317 9.51 -13.07 13.42
N GLY A 318 8.92 -13.58 12.33
CA GLY A 318 9.65 -14.14 11.20
C GLY A 318 9.79 -13.19 10.02
N VAL A 319 10.88 -13.31 9.28
CA VAL A 319 11.14 -12.60 8.03
C VAL A 319 10.53 -13.39 6.87
N VAL A 320 10.04 -12.70 5.84
CA VAL A 320 9.36 -13.32 4.70
C VAL A 320 10.08 -13.01 3.39
N THR A 321 10.32 -14.05 2.59
CA THR A 321 10.77 -13.94 1.19
C THR A 321 9.74 -14.54 0.24
N LEU A 322 9.57 -13.92 -0.92
CA LEU A 322 8.56 -14.28 -1.90
C LEU A 322 9.15 -14.30 -3.30
N SER A 323 9.10 -15.46 -3.96
CA SER A 323 9.39 -15.61 -5.40
C SER A 323 8.11 -15.70 -6.23
N CYS A 324 8.27 -15.68 -7.56
CA CYS A 324 7.16 -15.85 -8.51
C CYS A 324 7.59 -16.71 -9.70
N HIS A 325 7.18 -17.98 -9.72
CA HIS A 325 7.32 -18.87 -10.88
C HIS A 325 6.28 -18.53 -11.98
N MET A 326 6.38 -17.33 -12.55
CA MET A 326 5.37 -16.73 -13.44
C MET A 326 5.06 -17.59 -14.67
N THR A 327 3.77 -17.75 -14.98
CA THR A 327 3.30 -18.39 -16.23
C THR A 327 3.84 -17.66 -17.48
N ASN A 328 4.02 -18.37 -18.59
CA ASN A 328 4.68 -17.84 -19.79
C ASN A 328 3.76 -16.85 -20.54
N PRO A 329 4.16 -15.57 -20.73
CA PRO A 329 3.27 -14.54 -21.29
C PRO A 329 2.98 -14.69 -22.80
N TRP A 330 3.72 -15.53 -23.54
CA TRP A 330 3.40 -15.81 -24.96
C TRP A 330 2.33 -16.88 -25.15
N ASN A 331 2.17 -17.83 -24.22
CA ASN A 331 1.33 -19.02 -24.42
C ASN A 331 0.46 -19.45 -23.21
N GLY A 332 0.57 -18.77 -22.06
CA GLY A 332 -0.16 -19.07 -20.82
C GLY A 332 0.32 -20.32 -20.06
N GLY A 333 1.40 -20.97 -20.52
CA GLY A 333 1.94 -22.22 -19.96
C GLY A 333 2.92 -22.01 -18.81
N LEU A 334 3.71 -23.04 -18.54
CA LEU A 334 4.67 -23.10 -17.43
C LEU A 334 5.79 -22.06 -17.51
N ALA A 335 6.34 -21.68 -16.35
CA ALA A 335 7.49 -20.80 -16.24
C ALA A 335 8.70 -21.28 -17.06
N TRP A 336 8.84 -22.61 -17.23
CA TRP A 336 9.92 -23.25 -18.00
C TRP A 336 9.57 -23.61 -19.46
N ALA A 337 8.56 -22.95 -20.05
CA ALA A 337 8.24 -23.08 -21.47
C ALA A 337 9.05 -22.10 -22.34
N LYS A 338 9.31 -22.46 -23.61
CA LYS A 338 10.10 -21.65 -24.55
C LYS A 338 9.62 -20.19 -24.63
N ALA A 339 10.57 -19.27 -24.50
CA ALA A 339 10.33 -17.83 -24.56
C ALA A 339 10.18 -17.29 -25.99
N GLY A 340 9.25 -16.35 -26.18
CA GLY A 340 9.29 -15.40 -27.31
C GLY A 340 10.42 -14.38 -27.11
N ARG A 341 10.37 -13.23 -27.79
CA ARG A 341 11.37 -12.17 -27.66
C ARG A 341 11.05 -11.34 -26.41
N LEU A 342 11.95 -11.23 -25.43
CA LEU A 342 11.62 -10.60 -24.12
C LEU A 342 11.21 -9.13 -24.28
N GLU A 343 11.75 -8.47 -25.29
CA GLU A 343 11.46 -7.10 -25.70
C GLU A 343 9.99 -6.92 -26.11
N ASP A 344 9.27 -7.99 -26.48
CA ASP A 344 7.81 -7.98 -26.69
C ASP A 344 7.06 -7.55 -25.41
N LEU A 345 7.62 -7.85 -24.22
CA LEU A 345 7.02 -7.50 -22.93
C LEU A 345 7.18 -6.02 -22.56
N LEU A 346 7.86 -5.24 -23.39
CA LEU A 346 8.09 -3.80 -23.24
C LEU A 346 7.37 -2.97 -24.32
N ASP A 347 6.76 -3.65 -25.31
CA ASP A 347 6.05 -3.07 -26.44
C ASP A 347 4.52 -3.27 -26.27
N PRO A 348 3.76 -2.20 -25.94
CA PRO A 348 2.31 -2.27 -25.75
C PRO A 348 1.50 -2.78 -26.94
N SER A 349 2.09 -2.84 -28.15
CA SER A 349 1.42 -3.39 -29.32
C SER A 349 1.37 -4.93 -29.35
N THR A 350 2.13 -5.62 -28.49
CA THR A 350 2.19 -7.09 -28.52
C THR A 350 1.15 -7.76 -27.61
N PRO A 351 0.60 -8.93 -28.01
CA PRO A 351 -0.26 -9.73 -27.11
C PRO A 351 0.46 -10.28 -25.87
N ALA A 352 1.80 -10.33 -25.88
CA ALA A 352 2.59 -10.80 -24.74
C ALA A 352 2.68 -9.72 -23.65
N TYR A 353 2.84 -8.44 -24.02
CA TYR A 353 2.78 -7.29 -23.12
C TYR A 353 1.48 -7.27 -22.32
N ALA A 354 0.33 -7.41 -22.98
CA ALA A 354 -0.98 -7.31 -22.33
C ALA A 354 -1.16 -8.37 -21.22
N ARG A 355 -0.82 -9.64 -21.50
CA ARG A 355 -0.87 -10.71 -20.50
C ARG A 355 0.17 -10.56 -19.40
N TYR A 356 1.36 -10.06 -19.73
CA TYR A 356 2.39 -9.78 -18.74
C TYR A 356 1.93 -8.70 -17.75
N ARG A 357 1.31 -7.60 -18.23
CA ARG A 357 0.72 -6.58 -17.33
C ARG A 357 -0.39 -7.14 -16.45
N GLU A 358 -1.28 -7.99 -16.98
CA GLU A 358 -2.32 -8.66 -16.18
C GLU A 358 -1.72 -9.52 -15.04
N GLN A 359 -0.64 -10.27 -15.33
CA GLN A 359 0.10 -11.03 -14.30
C GLN A 359 0.69 -10.11 -13.24
N LEU A 360 1.29 -8.99 -13.66
CA LEU A 360 1.86 -8.00 -12.76
C LEU A 360 0.79 -7.32 -11.89
N ASP A 361 -0.39 -7.03 -12.43
CA ASP A 361 -1.53 -6.48 -11.69
C ASP A 361 -2.05 -7.42 -10.59
N GLU A 362 -2.08 -8.73 -10.86
CA GLU A 362 -2.45 -9.74 -9.85
C GLU A 362 -1.37 -9.91 -8.76
N ILE A 363 -0.08 -9.94 -9.13
CA ILE A 363 1.02 -9.98 -8.16
C ILE A 363 1.01 -8.71 -7.31
N ALA A 364 0.82 -7.53 -7.92
CA ALA A 364 0.78 -6.25 -7.24
C ALA A 364 -0.37 -6.17 -6.22
N ARG A 365 -1.55 -6.73 -6.52
CA ARG A 365 -2.65 -6.84 -5.55
C ARG A 365 -2.29 -7.73 -4.35
N GLY A 366 -1.60 -8.85 -4.58
CA GLY A 366 -1.07 -9.66 -3.49
C GLY A 366 -0.05 -8.93 -2.62
N LEU A 367 0.87 -8.18 -3.25
CA LEU A 367 1.88 -7.38 -2.54
C LEU A 367 1.27 -6.20 -1.77
N ALA A 368 0.21 -5.56 -2.32
CA ALA A 368 -0.55 -4.51 -1.65
C ALA A 368 -1.27 -5.03 -0.39
N ASP A 369 -1.90 -6.21 -0.47
CA ASP A 369 -2.52 -6.87 0.70
C ASP A 369 -1.53 -7.20 1.84
N LEU A 370 -0.26 -7.43 1.50
CA LEU A 370 0.83 -7.54 2.47
C LEU A 370 1.30 -6.17 2.99
N GLN A 371 1.38 -5.18 2.11
CA GLN A 371 1.74 -3.80 2.43
C GLN A 371 0.76 -3.21 3.45
N ASP A 372 -0.54 -3.39 3.25
CA ASP A 372 -1.62 -2.90 4.12
C ASP A 372 -1.64 -3.64 5.47
N ALA A 373 -1.22 -4.90 5.48
CA ALA A 373 -0.95 -5.66 6.72
C ALA A 373 0.37 -5.27 7.42
N GLY A 374 1.13 -4.31 6.89
CA GLY A 374 2.40 -3.84 7.46
C GLY A 374 3.59 -4.78 7.26
N VAL A 375 3.49 -5.76 6.34
CA VAL A 375 4.51 -6.81 6.14
C VAL A 375 5.55 -6.35 5.11
N PRO A 376 6.86 -6.27 5.45
CA PRO A 376 7.92 -6.13 4.47
C PRO A 376 8.16 -7.46 3.76
N VAL A 377 8.55 -7.42 2.48
CA VAL A 377 8.76 -8.61 1.67
C VAL A 377 10.13 -8.56 1.00
N LEU A 378 10.97 -9.57 1.25
CA LEU A 378 12.14 -9.86 0.44
C LEU A 378 11.65 -10.41 -0.91
N PHE A 379 11.44 -9.53 -1.89
CA PHE A 379 10.80 -9.87 -3.16
C PHE A 379 11.84 -10.30 -4.19
N ARG A 380 11.71 -11.54 -4.67
CA ARG A 380 12.69 -12.24 -5.51
C ARG A 380 12.07 -12.67 -6.86
N PRO A 381 11.78 -11.72 -7.77
CA PRO A 381 11.29 -12.03 -9.12
C PRO A 381 12.41 -12.55 -10.02
N PHE A 382 12.05 -13.24 -11.11
CA PHE A 382 12.94 -13.61 -12.21
C PHE A 382 14.33 -14.18 -11.79
N HIS A 383 14.32 -15.13 -10.85
CA HIS A 383 15.51 -15.83 -10.34
C HIS A 383 16.14 -16.77 -11.39
N GLU A 384 17.36 -17.22 -11.14
CA GLU A 384 18.11 -18.18 -11.98
C GLU A 384 18.29 -17.81 -13.46
N MET A 385 18.27 -16.51 -13.77
CA MET A 385 18.14 -15.97 -15.13
C MET A 385 19.25 -16.33 -16.14
N GLN A 386 20.39 -16.87 -15.70
CA GLN A 386 21.42 -17.35 -16.64
C GLN A 386 21.05 -18.70 -17.26
N GLY A 387 20.16 -19.46 -16.61
CA GLY A 387 19.59 -20.68 -17.16
C GLY A 387 18.74 -20.43 -18.40
N ASN A 388 18.56 -21.46 -19.22
CA ASN A 388 17.64 -21.46 -20.36
C ASN A 388 16.34 -22.21 -20.08
N TRP A 389 16.13 -22.67 -18.84
CA TRP A 389 14.90 -23.33 -18.43
C TRP A 389 13.75 -22.33 -18.30
N PHE A 390 13.89 -21.26 -17.53
CA PHE A 390 12.85 -20.24 -17.39
C PHE A 390 12.71 -19.32 -18.62
N TRP A 391 11.48 -18.86 -18.89
CA TRP A 391 11.21 -18.03 -20.08
C TRP A 391 11.89 -16.65 -20.04
N TRP A 392 12.23 -16.12 -18.86
CA TRP A 392 12.97 -14.86 -18.71
C TRP A 392 14.49 -15.01 -18.90
N GLY A 393 14.99 -16.24 -19.04
CA GLY A 393 16.41 -16.54 -18.96
C GLY A 393 17.25 -16.34 -20.23
N ALA A 394 18.54 -16.64 -20.11
CA ALA A 394 19.58 -16.69 -21.15
C ALA A 394 19.89 -15.39 -21.95
N ARG A 395 19.09 -14.33 -21.82
CA ARG A 395 19.20 -13.09 -22.62
C ARG A 395 19.55 -11.87 -21.73
N PRO A 396 20.83 -11.59 -21.47
CA PRO A 396 21.24 -10.63 -20.42
C PRO A 396 20.76 -9.20 -20.63
N LEU A 397 20.89 -8.66 -21.84
CA LEU A 397 20.43 -7.30 -22.14
C LEU A 397 18.92 -7.16 -21.88
N ALA A 398 18.11 -7.98 -22.55
CA ALA A 398 16.66 -7.89 -22.47
C ALA A 398 16.10 -8.26 -21.09
N TYR A 399 16.77 -9.15 -20.33
CA TYR A 399 16.48 -9.41 -18.92
C TYR A 399 16.57 -8.14 -18.06
N ARG A 400 17.67 -7.38 -18.20
CA ARG A 400 17.86 -6.13 -17.44
C ARG A 400 16.76 -5.11 -17.76
N LEU A 401 16.31 -5.06 -19.02
CA LEU A 401 15.20 -4.19 -19.41
C LEU A 401 13.88 -4.57 -18.74
N ILE A 402 13.49 -5.85 -18.73
CA ILE A 402 12.25 -6.29 -18.07
C ILE A 402 12.32 -6.20 -16.54
N TRP A 403 13.50 -6.32 -15.92
CA TRP A 403 13.68 -6.04 -14.48
C TRP A 403 13.45 -4.57 -14.16
N ARG A 404 14.10 -3.65 -14.89
CA ARG A 404 13.96 -2.20 -14.67
C ARG A 404 12.52 -1.73 -14.93
N ASP A 405 11.83 -2.34 -15.90
CA ASP A 405 10.41 -2.13 -16.14
C ASP A 405 9.54 -2.63 -14.98
N LEU A 406 9.79 -3.84 -14.46
CA LEU A 406 9.10 -4.39 -13.29
C LEU A 406 9.29 -3.50 -12.05
N PHE A 407 10.52 -3.04 -11.81
CA PHE A 407 10.82 -2.11 -10.72
C PHE A 407 10.00 -0.83 -10.83
N ARG A 408 10.04 -0.15 -11.99
CA ARG A 408 9.24 1.06 -12.22
C ARG A 408 7.75 0.78 -12.02
N TYR A 409 7.25 -0.32 -12.56
CA TYR A 409 5.84 -0.67 -12.50
C TYR A 409 5.37 -0.90 -11.05
N PHE A 410 6.10 -1.68 -10.26
CA PHE A 410 5.70 -1.97 -8.87
C PHE A 410 5.96 -0.80 -7.92
N THR A 411 7.14 -0.20 -7.97
CA THR A 411 7.52 0.86 -7.03
C THR A 411 6.87 2.20 -7.37
N HIS A 412 6.86 2.62 -8.63
CA HIS A 412 6.35 3.95 -9.02
C HIS A 412 4.91 3.94 -9.57
N GLU A 413 4.50 2.93 -10.34
CA GLU A 413 3.16 2.89 -10.94
C GLU A 413 2.10 2.20 -10.03
N LYS A 414 2.53 1.33 -9.09
CA LYS A 414 1.64 0.62 -8.14
C LYS A 414 1.82 1.02 -6.66
N GLY A 415 2.79 1.88 -6.33
CA GLY A 415 3.01 2.35 -4.96
C GLY A 415 3.35 1.24 -3.96
N LEU A 416 4.10 0.21 -4.40
CA LEU A 416 4.53 -0.91 -3.56
C LEU A 416 5.86 -0.58 -2.88
N HIS A 417 5.74 -0.05 -1.67
CA HIS A 417 6.83 0.48 -0.84
C HIS A 417 7.21 -0.45 0.31
N ASN A 418 6.64 -1.66 0.39
CA ASN A 418 7.02 -2.70 1.36
C ASN A 418 8.04 -3.71 0.81
N LEU A 419 8.53 -3.51 -0.42
CA LEU A 419 9.40 -4.45 -1.12
C LEU A 419 10.88 -4.16 -0.86
N ILE A 420 11.65 -5.23 -0.69
CA ILE A 420 13.12 -5.23 -0.74
C ILE A 420 13.49 -6.11 -1.93
N TRP A 421 14.13 -5.53 -2.95
CA TRP A 421 14.38 -6.18 -4.24
C TRP A 421 15.60 -7.10 -4.19
N VAL A 422 15.35 -8.42 -4.24
CA VAL A 422 16.37 -9.46 -4.16
C VAL A 422 16.66 -10.05 -5.55
N TRP A 423 17.88 -9.84 -6.07
CA TRP A 423 18.32 -10.42 -7.33
C TRP A 423 19.15 -11.69 -7.08
N SER A 424 18.63 -12.85 -7.49
CA SER A 424 19.23 -14.18 -7.24
C SER A 424 19.62 -14.94 -8.52
N PRO A 425 20.86 -14.78 -9.00
CA PRO A 425 21.47 -15.66 -9.98
C PRO A 425 21.70 -17.11 -9.49
N THR A 426 21.88 -18.04 -10.44
CA THR A 426 22.57 -19.32 -10.19
C THR A 426 24.08 -19.13 -10.04
N VAL A 427 24.79 -20.15 -9.55
CA VAL A 427 26.26 -20.23 -9.60
C VAL A 427 26.77 -20.29 -11.05
N SER A 428 27.06 -19.14 -11.64
CA SER A 428 27.56 -19.00 -13.01
C SER A 428 28.50 -17.80 -13.15
N SER A 429 29.60 -17.97 -13.88
CA SER A 429 30.52 -16.87 -14.24
C SER A 429 29.88 -15.75 -15.04
N ARG A 430 28.69 -16.00 -15.62
CA ARG A 430 27.90 -15.03 -16.38
C ARG A 430 26.84 -14.31 -15.53
N ALA A 431 26.81 -14.49 -14.21
CA ALA A 431 25.82 -13.83 -13.34
C ALA A 431 25.77 -12.31 -13.57
N MET A 432 26.93 -11.65 -13.58
CA MET A 432 27.01 -10.19 -13.73
C MET A 432 26.62 -9.67 -15.12
N ASP A 433 26.49 -10.51 -16.16
CA ASP A 433 25.88 -10.10 -17.44
C ASP A 433 24.43 -9.63 -17.22
N PHE A 434 23.71 -10.25 -16.28
CA PHE A 434 22.28 -10.06 -16.03
C PHE A 434 21.97 -9.05 -14.92
N TYR A 435 22.97 -8.56 -14.18
CA TYR A 435 22.75 -7.65 -13.05
C TYR A 435 22.00 -6.37 -13.49
N PRO A 436 20.81 -6.04 -12.95
CA PRO A 436 20.02 -4.89 -13.39
C PRO A 436 20.67 -3.53 -13.10
N GLY A 437 21.46 -3.46 -12.03
CA GLY A 437 22.19 -2.28 -11.57
C GLY A 437 21.87 -1.89 -10.13
N ASN A 438 22.81 -1.18 -9.49
CA ASN A 438 22.71 -0.78 -8.08
C ASN A 438 21.47 0.07 -7.75
N ALA A 439 20.86 0.72 -8.73
CA ALA A 439 19.63 1.51 -8.59
C ALA A 439 18.32 0.69 -8.61
N TYR A 440 18.39 -0.63 -8.83
CA TYR A 440 17.21 -1.49 -9.04
C TYR A 440 17.20 -2.77 -8.18
N VAL A 441 18.18 -2.90 -7.28
CA VAL A 441 18.41 -4.10 -6.45
C VAL A 441 18.81 -3.66 -5.05
N ASP A 442 18.14 -4.16 -4.02
CA ASP A 442 18.48 -3.95 -2.62
C ASP A 442 19.47 -5.00 -2.11
N MET A 443 19.28 -6.26 -2.51
CA MET A 443 20.07 -7.40 -2.07
C MET A 443 20.44 -8.30 -3.24
N THR A 444 21.62 -8.93 -3.16
CA THR A 444 22.02 -9.99 -4.09
C THR A 444 21.93 -11.35 -3.41
N GLY A 445 21.87 -12.42 -4.18
CA GLY A 445 21.97 -13.78 -3.63
C GLY A 445 22.41 -14.81 -4.65
N LEU A 446 22.62 -16.03 -4.19
CA LEU A 446 22.86 -17.19 -5.06
C LEU A 446 21.90 -18.32 -4.72
N ASP A 447 21.32 -18.89 -5.78
CA ASP A 447 20.57 -20.14 -5.75
C ASP A 447 21.58 -21.28 -5.99
N ILE A 448 21.78 -22.14 -4.98
CA ILE A 448 22.91 -23.09 -4.88
C ILE A 448 22.43 -24.52 -4.65
N TYR A 449 22.48 -25.34 -5.70
CA TYR A 449 22.17 -26.77 -5.63
C TYR A 449 23.44 -27.64 -5.67
N ALA A 450 24.08 -27.84 -4.51
CA ALA A 450 25.40 -28.50 -4.42
C ALA A 450 25.67 -29.17 -3.06
N ASN A 451 26.62 -30.11 -3.03
CA ASN A 451 27.08 -30.75 -1.78
C ASN A 451 27.97 -29.84 -0.92
N THR A 452 28.58 -28.79 -1.50
CA THR A 452 29.47 -27.84 -0.81
C THR A 452 29.33 -26.45 -1.43
N LEU A 453 29.69 -25.41 -0.68
CA LEU A 453 29.58 -24.02 -1.14
C LEU A 453 30.83 -23.51 -1.87
N ASN A 454 31.89 -24.33 -1.99
CA ASN A 454 33.17 -23.91 -2.56
C ASN A 454 33.06 -23.38 -4.01
N ALA A 455 32.20 -23.98 -4.83
CA ALA A 455 31.99 -23.55 -6.22
C ALA A 455 31.27 -22.19 -6.34
N ALA A 456 30.57 -21.74 -5.29
CA ALA A 456 29.89 -20.45 -5.27
C ALA A 456 30.84 -19.28 -4.97
N ALA A 457 31.96 -19.52 -4.26
CA ALA A 457 32.86 -18.46 -3.78
C ALA A 457 33.38 -17.49 -4.87
N PRO A 458 33.78 -17.95 -6.08
CA PRO A 458 34.18 -17.02 -7.16
C PRO A 458 33.04 -16.14 -7.66
N VAL A 459 31.81 -16.65 -7.70
CA VAL A 459 30.63 -15.90 -8.18
C VAL A 459 30.17 -14.92 -7.10
N TYR A 460 30.19 -15.34 -5.83
CA TYR A 460 29.97 -14.46 -4.68
C TYR A 460 30.95 -13.28 -4.65
N ALA A 461 32.24 -13.51 -4.91
CA ALA A 461 33.24 -12.44 -4.99
C ALA A 461 32.94 -11.39 -6.08
N GLU A 462 32.30 -11.78 -7.18
CA GLU A 462 31.80 -10.84 -8.20
C GLU A 462 30.54 -10.10 -7.75
N LEU A 463 29.60 -10.78 -7.09
CA LEU A 463 28.37 -10.19 -6.54
C LEU A 463 28.66 -9.13 -5.47
N MET A 464 29.63 -9.37 -4.58
CA MET A 464 30.01 -8.42 -3.53
C MET A 464 30.53 -7.07 -4.08
N LYS A 465 30.98 -7.00 -5.33
CA LYS A 465 31.39 -5.74 -5.99
C LYS A 465 30.22 -4.75 -6.18
N THR A 466 28.97 -5.21 -6.04
CA THR A 466 27.78 -4.34 -6.04
C THR A 466 27.65 -3.52 -4.75
N GLY A 467 28.32 -3.91 -3.66
CA GLY A 467 28.18 -3.29 -2.34
C GLY A 467 26.82 -3.56 -1.67
N LYS A 468 26.04 -4.53 -2.17
CA LYS A 468 24.74 -4.92 -1.63
C LYS A 468 24.87 -6.08 -0.63
N PRO A 469 23.98 -6.20 0.37
CA PRO A 469 23.89 -7.40 1.21
C PRO A 469 23.70 -8.66 0.36
N PHE A 470 24.27 -9.77 0.85
CA PHE A 470 24.29 -11.05 0.15
C PHE A 470 23.52 -12.14 0.91
N ALA A 471 22.89 -13.08 0.21
CA ALA A 471 22.20 -14.22 0.81
C ALA A 471 22.33 -15.52 -0.02
N VAL A 472 22.14 -16.67 0.63
CA VAL A 472 21.93 -17.95 -0.06
C VAL A 472 20.42 -18.09 -0.30
N THR A 473 19.95 -17.57 -1.43
CA THR A 473 18.52 -17.35 -1.71
C THR A 473 17.75 -18.62 -2.01
N GLU A 474 18.43 -19.67 -2.44
CA GLU A 474 17.98 -21.07 -2.40
C GLU A 474 19.17 -21.98 -2.09
N PHE A 475 18.94 -23.03 -1.32
CA PHE A 475 19.91 -24.11 -1.14
C PHE A 475 19.25 -25.49 -1.17
N GLY A 476 19.94 -26.45 -1.79
CA GLY A 476 19.59 -27.87 -1.65
C GLY A 476 20.71 -28.83 -2.06
N PRO A 477 20.87 -29.99 -1.39
CA PRO A 477 21.76 -31.05 -1.86
C PRO A 477 21.38 -31.57 -3.26
N PRO A 478 22.35 -32.00 -4.10
CA PRO A 478 22.12 -32.41 -5.49
C PRO A 478 21.23 -33.66 -5.60
N GLY A 479 20.56 -33.79 -6.75
CA GLY A 479 19.63 -34.88 -7.07
C GLY A 479 18.17 -34.40 -7.20
N ASN A 480 17.28 -35.23 -7.74
CA ASN A 480 15.88 -34.88 -8.01
C ASN A 480 15.09 -34.68 -6.69
N GLY A 481 15.00 -33.46 -6.16
CA GLY A 481 14.39 -33.23 -4.84
C GLY A 481 12.87 -33.38 -4.77
N PHE A 482 12.19 -33.62 -5.89
CA PHE A 482 10.78 -34.05 -5.91
C PHE A 482 10.62 -35.55 -5.56
N ASP A 483 11.70 -36.31 -5.49
CA ASP A 483 11.69 -37.69 -4.98
C ASP A 483 11.76 -37.70 -3.44
N ASN A 484 10.58 -37.84 -2.84
CA ASN A 484 10.37 -37.96 -1.39
C ASN A 484 10.37 -39.43 -0.90
N THR A 485 10.79 -40.41 -1.70
CA THR A 485 10.69 -41.84 -1.34
C THR A 485 11.80 -42.38 -0.45
N SER A 486 12.89 -41.62 -0.26
CA SER A 486 14.04 -42.01 0.57
C SER A 486 14.50 -40.86 1.48
N PRO A 487 14.87 -41.11 2.76
CA PRO A 487 15.56 -40.12 3.58
C PRO A 487 16.87 -39.68 2.90
N ARG A 488 17.19 -38.38 2.93
CA ARG A 488 18.46 -37.87 2.41
C ARG A 488 19.46 -37.68 3.53
N ASN A 489 20.71 -38.07 3.25
CA ASN A 489 21.80 -38.08 4.23
C ASN A 489 22.70 -36.85 4.09
N TYR A 490 22.18 -35.71 3.63
CA TYR A 490 22.96 -34.46 3.66
C TYR A 490 23.07 -33.96 5.10
N ASP A 491 24.26 -33.53 5.50
CA ASP A 491 24.55 -33.06 6.85
C ASP A 491 24.49 -31.52 6.91
N TYR A 492 23.36 -31.00 7.39
CA TYR A 492 23.18 -29.56 7.58
C TYR A 492 24.02 -29.01 8.75
N GLY A 493 24.50 -29.85 9.67
CA GLY A 493 25.22 -29.41 10.87
C GLY A 493 26.55 -28.70 10.59
N THR A 494 27.12 -28.86 9.39
CA THR A 494 28.33 -28.13 8.95
C THR A 494 28.02 -26.89 8.09
N PHE A 495 26.75 -26.62 7.78
CA PHE A 495 26.37 -25.62 6.78
C PHE A 495 26.74 -24.19 7.17
N ALA A 496 26.50 -23.77 8.43
CA ALA A 496 26.92 -22.45 8.91
C ALA A 496 28.43 -22.22 8.78
N GLN A 497 29.23 -23.26 9.04
CA GLN A 497 30.69 -23.23 8.89
C GLN A 497 31.11 -23.17 7.41
N GLN A 498 30.39 -23.85 6.51
CA GLN A 498 30.60 -23.73 5.06
C GLN A 498 30.29 -22.30 4.58
N VAL A 499 29.20 -21.69 5.07
CA VAL A 499 28.85 -20.30 4.77
C VAL A 499 29.94 -19.36 5.29
N GLN A 500 30.33 -19.46 6.56
CA GLN A 500 31.41 -18.65 7.13
C GLN A 500 32.75 -18.79 6.40
N LYS A 501 33.03 -19.95 5.81
CA LYS A 501 34.27 -20.21 5.06
C LYS A 501 34.24 -19.69 3.62
N HIS A 502 33.10 -19.80 2.93
CA HIS A 502 33.01 -19.59 1.47
C HIS A 502 32.17 -18.38 1.06
N LEU A 503 31.24 -17.94 1.91
CA LEU A 503 30.26 -16.87 1.69
C LEU A 503 30.07 -16.04 2.99
N PRO A 504 31.15 -15.47 3.57
CA PRO A 504 31.17 -14.98 4.96
C PRO A 504 30.18 -13.86 5.29
N ASP A 505 29.72 -13.09 4.30
CA ASP A 505 28.76 -11.98 4.45
C ASP A 505 27.31 -12.39 4.13
N ALA A 506 27.01 -13.68 4.01
CA ALA A 506 25.64 -14.14 3.81
C ALA A 506 24.76 -13.85 5.05
N VAL A 507 23.68 -13.10 4.84
CA VAL A 507 22.80 -12.60 5.91
C VAL A 507 21.62 -13.54 6.20
N PHE A 508 21.25 -14.37 5.23
CA PHE A 508 20.32 -15.49 5.42
C PHE A 508 20.63 -16.65 4.46
N PHE A 509 20.12 -17.83 4.78
CA PHE A 509 19.97 -18.93 3.81
C PHE A 509 18.51 -19.39 3.73
N LEU A 510 18.11 -19.95 2.58
CA LEU A 510 16.78 -20.54 2.40
C LEU A 510 16.91 -21.98 1.88
N ALA A 511 16.79 -22.97 2.77
CA ALA A 511 16.70 -24.37 2.34
C ALA A 511 15.42 -24.57 1.51
N TRP A 512 15.52 -25.21 0.35
CA TRP A 512 14.35 -25.52 -0.47
C TRP A 512 13.47 -26.60 0.17
N ARG A 513 12.28 -26.89 -0.38
CA ARG A 513 11.32 -27.82 0.23
C ARG A 513 11.56 -29.29 -0.18
N ASP A 514 10.64 -30.18 0.19
CA ASP A 514 10.70 -31.62 -0.10
C ASP A 514 12.05 -32.23 0.34
N ALA A 515 12.68 -33.08 -0.45
CA ALA A 515 13.90 -33.79 -0.09
C ALA A 515 15.13 -32.87 0.12
N TRP A 516 15.04 -31.59 -0.24
CA TRP A 516 16.06 -30.58 0.06
C TRP A 516 15.91 -29.96 1.46
N GLY A 517 14.73 -30.05 2.07
CA GLY A 517 14.40 -29.32 3.30
C GLY A 517 15.16 -29.81 4.53
N LEU A 518 15.29 -28.91 5.50
CA LEU A 518 15.95 -29.17 6.80
C LEU A 518 15.34 -30.40 7.49
N HIS A 519 14.01 -30.47 7.50
CA HIS A 519 13.20 -31.54 8.09
C HIS A 519 13.36 -32.94 7.45
N ARG A 520 14.09 -33.08 6.32
CA ARG A 520 14.32 -34.33 5.58
C ARG A 520 15.79 -34.76 5.50
N ASN A 521 16.67 -34.04 6.18
CA ASN A 521 18.12 -34.20 6.13
C ASN A 521 18.71 -34.24 7.56
N LEU A 522 20.00 -34.56 7.68
CA LEU A 522 20.66 -34.81 8.96
C LEU A 522 21.07 -33.51 9.66
N ASN A 523 21.12 -33.57 11.00
CA ASN A 523 21.72 -32.56 11.87
C ASN A 523 21.17 -31.12 11.73
N ALA A 524 19.91 -30.95 11.29
CA ALA A 524 19.25 -29.65 11.26
C ALA A 524 19.30 -28.92 12.63
N LYS A 525 19.21 -29.65 13.76
CA LYS A 525 19.35 -29.05 15.09
C LYS A 525 20.74 -28.43 15.31
N ALA A 526 21.81 -29.11 14.90
CA ALA A 526 23.16 -28.58 15.04
C ALA A 526 23.38 -27.30 14.20
N LEU A 527 22.68 -27.17 13.07
CA LEU A 527 22.67 -25.93 12.29
C LEU A 527 21.91 -24.81 13.01
N LEU A 528 20.71 -25.08 13.54
CA LEU A 528 19.89 -24.05 14.18
C LEU A 528 20.39 -23.68 15.59
N ASP A 529 21.22 -24.51 16.23
CA ASP A 529 21.92 -24.21 17.49
C ASP A 529 23.32 -23.57 17.26
N ASP A 530 23.79 -23.41 16.02
CA ASP A 530 25.13 -22.85 15.74
C ASP A 530 25.17 -21.34 16.11
N PRO A 531 26.17 -20.86 16.87
CA PRO A 531 26.26 -19.45 17.29
C PRO A 531 26.29 -18.42 16.16
N LEU A 532 26.56 -18.81 14.91
CA LEU A 532 26.45 -17.91 13.76
C LEU A 532 24.99 -17.65 13.34
N VAL A 533 24.06 -18.52 13.72
CA VAL A 533 22.69 -18.56 13.20
C VAL A 533 21.73 -17.75 14.07
N LEU A 534 20.82 -17.02 13.42
CA LEU A 534 19.64 -16.43 14.06
C LEU A 534 18.38 -17.19 13.63
N ASN A 535 17.50 -17.42 14.60
CA ASN A 535 16.21 -18.07 14.48
C ASN A 535 15.06 -17.04 14.61
N ARG A 536 13.81 -17.50 14.49
CA ARG A 536 12.63 -16.61 14.47
C ARG A 536 12.51 -15.81 15.77
N GLY A 537 12.35 -14.49 15.65
CA GLY A 537 12.28 -13.57 16.78
C GLY A 537 13.64 -13.07 17.31
N GLU A 538 14.77 -13.56 16.80
CA GLU A 538 16.12 -13.16 17.28
C GLU A 538 16.73 -12.00 16.45
N LEU A 539 16.14 -11.64 15.32
CA LEU A 539 16.49 -10.42 14.57
C LEU A 539 15.66 -9.22 15.08
N ASP A 540 16.33 -8.25 15.72
CA ASP A 540 15.71 -6.97 16.08
C ASP A 540 15.52 -6.08 14.84
N VAL A 541 14.26 -5.88 14.46
CA VAL A 541 13.80 -4.93 13.43
C VAL A 541 13.01 -3.78 14.07
N THR A 542 12.70 -3.85 15.37
CA THR A 542 11.58 -3.11 15.96
C THR A 542 11.92 -1.68 16.32
N GLY A 543 13.15 -1.41 16.78
CA GLY A 543 13.64 -0.07 17.10
C GLY A 543 13.66 0.96 15.95
N ARG A 544 13.26 0.54 14.73
CA ARG A 544 13.34 1.33 13.47
C ARG A 544 11.98 1.67 12.86
N LEU A 545 10.88 1.35 13.54
CA LEU A 545 9.50 1.55 13.07
C LEU A 545 8.83 2.86 13.51
N GLN A 546 9.59 3.78 14.10
CA GLN A 546 9.07 4.99 14.71
C GLN A 546 8.93 6.13 13.68
N GLY A 547 7.74 6.72 13.60
CA GLY A 547 7.41 7.83 12.70
C GLY A 547 7.96 9.18 13.14
N PHE A 548 8.54 9.26 14.34
CA PHE A 548 9.08 10.48 14.94
C PHE A 548 10.59 10.34 15.20
N ALA A 549 11.33 11.40 14.87
CA ALA A 549 12.77 11.47 15.09
C ALA A 549 13.13 11.57 16.59
N HIS A 550 12.28 12.21 17.40
CA HIS A 550 12.55 12.48 18.81
C HIS A 550 11.32 12.21 19.69
N PHE A 551 11.59 11.89 20.96
CA PHE A 551 10.60 12.08 22.03
C PHE A 551 10.37 13.57 22.23
N VAL A 552 9.14 13.99 22.56
CA VAL A 552 8.90 15.36 23.02
C VAL A 552 9.38 15.49 24.45
N THR A 553 10.22 16.46 24.73
CA THR A 553 10.71 16.74 26.09
C THR A 553 10.26 18.13 26.54
N ARG A 554 10.55 18.47 27.80
CA ARG A 554 10.17 19.74 28.43
C ARG A 554 11.38 20.65 28.60
N ASP A 555 11.27 21.88 28.14
CA ASP A 555 12.21 22.97 28.40
C ASP A 555 11.50 24.10 29.16
N GLY A 556 11.68 24.17 30.48
CA GLY A 556 11.00 25.14 31.34
C GLY A 556 9.47 25.00 31.28
N ASN A 557 8.81 26.01 30.69
CA ASN A 557 7.37 26.10 30.40
C ASN A 557 6.99 25.68 28.97
N ARG A 558 7.93 25.18 28.16
CA ARG A 558 7.70 24.78 26.76
C ARG A 558 7.86 23.27 26.56
N LEU A 559 7.21 22.75 25.54
CA LEU A 559 7.53 21.45 24.97
C LEU A 559 8.46 21.62 23.76
N VAL A 560 9.37 20.67 23.57
CA VAL A 560 10.30 20.65 22.43
C VAL A 560 10.38 19.29 21.76
N ASP A 561 10.34 19.28 20.43
CA ASP A 561 10.62 18.14 19.57
C ASP A 561 12.04 18.32 19.01
N GLY A 562 13.01 17.60 19.60
CA GLY A 562 14.43 17.92 19.43
C GLY A 562 14.76 19.31 19.96
N THR A 563 15.05 20.26 19.08
CA THR A 563 15.32 21.67 19.41
C THR A 563 14.21 22.63 19.02
N ARG A 564 13.11 22.14 18.41
CA ARG A 564 12.00 22.97 17.94
C ARG A 564 10.88 22.97 18.97
N GLU A 565 10.31 24.14 19.27
CA GLU A 565 9.13 24.21 20.14
C GLU A 565 7.96 23.41 19.54
N PHE A 566 7.40 22.52 20.35
CA PHE A 566 6.27 21.66 19.99
C PHE A 566 4.98 22.26 20.57
N ARG A 567 4.14 22.82 19.69
CA ARG A 567 2.79 23.30 20.04
C ARG A 567 1.74 22.64 19.15
N PHE A 568 0.57 22.36 19.69
CA PHE A 568 -0.45 21.52 19.04
C PHE A 568 -1.87 22.04 19.23
N MET A 569 -2.71 21.83 18.21
CA MET A 569 -4.14 21.58 18.45
C MET A 569 -4.41 20.10 18.20
N GLY A 570 -5.44 19.58 18.85
CA GLY A 570 -5.80 18.18 18.76
C GLY A 570 -7.23 17.90 19.20
N ALA A 571 -7.52 16.63 19.40
CA ALA A 571 -8.83 16.16 19.84
C ALA A 571 -8.72 15.08 20.91
N ASN A 572 -9.76 14.95 21.71
CA ASN A 572 -10.05 13.76 22.48
C ASN A 572 -10.91 12.84 21.62
N MET A 573 -10.43 11.61 21.43
CA MET A 573 -11.11 10.57 20.66
C MET A 573 -11.25 9.32 21.55
N PRO A 574 -12.14 9.32 22.56
CA PRO A 574 -12.42 8.14 23.39
C PRO A 574 -12.68 6.87 22.58
N GLY A 575 -13.33 7.01 21.42
CA GLY A 575 -13.64 5.92 20.51
C GLY A 575 -12.44 5.08 20.06
N LEU A 576 -11.21 5.62 20.06
CA LEU A 576 -10.00 4.86 19.70
C LEU A 576 -9.66 3.72 20.68
N VAL A 577 -10.23 3.76 21.90
CA VAL A 577 -10.09 2.69 22.89
C VAL A 577 -11.34 1.79 22.88
N VAL A 578 -12.51 2.41 22.92
CA VAL A 578 -13.83 1.79 22.71
C VAL A 578 -14.82 2.90 22.33
N PRO A 579 -15.53 2.82 21.19
CA PRO A 579 -16.68 3.68 20.93
C PRO A 579 -17.76 3.39 21.96
N TYR A 580 -18.02 4.37 22.82
CA TYR A 580 -18.98 4.26 23.89
C TYR A 580 -19.92 5.45 23.87
N ASP A 581 -21.14 5.23 24.33
CA ASP A 581 -22.04 6.30 24.70
C ASP A 581 -22.51 6.08 26.14
N PHE A 582 -22.18 7.04 27.02
CA PHE A 582 -22.54 6.94 28.43
C PHE A 582 -24.03 7.21 28.67
N THR A 583 -24.74 7.89 27.73
CA THR A 583 -26.19 8.10 27.82
C THR A 583 -26.98 6.85 27.43
N LEU A 584 -26.32 5.83 26.87
CA LEU A 584 -27.02 4.70 26.25
C LEU A 584 -26.51 3.30 26.62
N ARG A 585 -25.20 3.11 26.88
CA ARG A 585 -24.56 1.80 27.15
C ARG A 585 -25.10 0.63 26.31
N LEU A 586 -25.23 0.84 24.99
CA LEU A 586 -25.76 -0.16 24.06
C LEU A 586 -24.71 -1.25 23.76
N PRO A 587 -24.92 -2.52 24.18
CA PRO A 587 -23.92 -3.58 24.01
C PRO A 587 -23.54 -3.83 22.54
N GLU A 588 -24.47 -3.62 21.61
CA GLU A 588 -24.26 -3.77 20.17
C GLU A 588 -23.49 -2.62 19.52
N ARG A 589 -23.35 -1.47 20.20
CA ARG A 589 -22.52 -0.33 19.74
C ARG A 589 -21.15 -0.31 20.45
N MET A 590 -21.08 -0.82 21.69
CA MET A 590 -19.83 -0.94 22.45
C MET A 590 -18.96 -2.11 21.96
N THR A 591 -18.16 -1.86 20.93
CA THR A 591 -17.23 -2.80 20.30
C THR A 591 -15.81 -2.24 20.30
N LEU A 592 -14.78 -3.06 20.05
CA LEU A 592 -13.43 -2.52 19.82
C LEU A 592 -13.37 -1.96 18.39
N PRO A 593 -12.77 -0.77 18.17
CA PRO A 593 -12.64 -0.20 16.83
C PRO A 593 -11.68 -1.07 16.00
N THR A 594 -12.03 -1.28 14.74
CA THR A 594 -11.24 -2.05 13.79
C THR A 594 -9.98 -1.28 13.36
N PRO A 595 -8.94 -1.97 12.83
CA PRO A 595 -7.77 -1.30 12.28
C PRO A 595 -8.07 -0.31 11.15
N TRP A 596 -9.19 -0.47 10.43
CA TRP A 596 -9.63 0.46 9.38
C TRP A 596 -10.20 1.76 9.98
N GLU A 597 -11.01 1.66 11.03
CA GLU A 597 -11.60 2.83 11.70
C GLU A 597 -10.53 3.65 12.44
N ILE A 598 -9.54 2.98 13.02
CA ILE A 598 -8.35 3.60 13.60
C ILE A 598 -7.51 4.34 12.54
N GLU A 599 -7.40 3.79 11.33
CA GLU A 599 -6.71 4.43 10.20
C GLU A 599 -7.48 5.67 9.71
N ASP A 600 -8.81 5.59 9.58
CA ASP A 600 -9.66 6.73 9.21
C ASP A 600 -9.61 7.87 10.24
N ALA A 601 -9.59 7.54 11.53
CA ALA A 601 -9.43 8.51 12.61
C ALA A 601 -8.10 9.27 12.52
N MET A 602 -6.98 8.56 12.28
CA MET A 602 -5.66 9.18 12.17
C MET A 602 -5.52 10.02 10.89
N LYS A 603 -6.07 9.55 9.77
CA LYS A 603 -6.18 10.34 8.52
C LYS A 603 -7.00 11.61 8.73
N THR A 604 -8.11 11.52 9.45
CA THR A 604 -8.96 12.68 9.81
C THR A 604 -8.17 13.73 10.59
N LEU A 605 -7.44 13.32 11.64
CA LEU A 605 -6.57 14.22 12.41
C LEU A 605 -5.49 14.86 11.54
N ALA A 606 -4.82 14.07 10.68
CA ALA A 606 -3.81 14.56 9.75
C ALA A 606 -4.38 15.58 8.73
N HIS A 607 -5.55 15.33 8.16
CA HIS A 607 -6.25 16.25 7.24
C HIS A 607 -6.64 17.59 7.91
N MET A 608 -6.95 17.56 9.21
CA MET A 608 -7.17 18.75 10.03
C MET A 608 -5.87 19.43 10.49
N GLY A 609 -4.72 18.78 10.33
CA GLY A 609 -3.45 19.24 10.89
C GLY A 609 -3.36 19.09 12.40
N MET A 610 -4.26 18.33 13.03
CA MET A 610 -4.25 18.01 14.46
C MET A 610 -3.14 17.01 14.76
N THR A 611 -2.14 17.43 15.53
CA THR A 611 -0.92 16.63 15.77
C THR A 611 -0.92 15.86 17.08
N VAL A 612 -2.00 15.96 17.88
CA VAL A 612 -2.15 15.22 19.14
C VAL A 612 -3.57 14.68 19.26
N VAL A 613 -3.68 13.42 19.70
CA VAL A 613 -4.94 12.80 20.11
C VAL A 613 -4.84 12.28 21.54
N ARG A 614 -5.93 12.38 22.31
CA ARG A 614 -6.00 11.89 23.69
C ARG A 614 -7.07 10.82 23.86
N THR A 615 -6.73 9.74 24.56
CA THR A 615 -7.68 8.71 25.01
C THR A 615 -8.31 9.10 26.35
N TRP A 616 -9.48 8.53 26.69
CA TRP A 616 -10.21 8.92 27.91
C TRP A 616 -9.87 8.08 29.14
N ASN A 617 -9.94 6.75 29.05
CA ASN A 617 -9.44 5.83 30.08
C ASN A 617 -8.99 4.50 29.44
N LEU A 618 -8.52 3.56 30.27
CA LEU A 618 -8.50 2.14 29.94
C LEU A 618 -9.74 1.48 30.56
N PRO A 619 -10.73 1.01 29.78
CA PRO A 619 -11.92 0.35 30.30
C PRO A 619 -11.63 -0.83 31.22
N MET A 620 -12.34 -0.91 32.34
CA MET A 620 -12.10 -1.88 33.41
C MET A 620 -13.37 -2.68 33.72
N ARG A 621 -13.22 -3.99 33.89
CA ARG A 621 -14.31 -4.88 34.28
C ARG A 621 -14.65 -4.71 35.76
N GLY A 622 -15.88 -4.34 36.12
CA GLY A 622 -16.34 -4.38 37.51
C GLY A 622 -16.30 -5.80 38.10
N PRO A 623 -16.15 -5.97 39.43
CA PRO A 623 -16.01 -7.30 40.04
C PRO A 623 -17.20 -8.24 39.77
N GLN A 624 -18.39 -7.66 39.56
CA GLN A 624 -19.65 -8.36 39.26
C GLN A 624 -20.04 -8.30 37.77
N ASP A 625 -19.32 -7.53 36.94
CA ASP A 625 -19.65 -7.39 35.52
C ASP A 625 -19.30 -8.67 34.72
N PRO A 626 -20.03 -8.97 33.63
CA PRO A 626 -19.61 -9.98 32.67
C PRO A 626 -18.27 -9.61 32.02
N LEU A 627 -17.55 -10.61 31.50
CA LEU A 627 -16.39 -10.36 30.66
C LEU A 627 -16.89 -9.88 29.28
N LEU A 628 -16.35 -8.75 28.80
CA LEU A 628 -16.66 -8.15 27.50
C LEU A 628 -15.35 -7.88 26.74
N PRO A 629 -15.34 -7.98 25.39
CA PRO A 629 -14.10 -7.90 24.60
C PRO A 629 -13.33 -6.59 24.76
N TRP A 630 -14.01 -5.49 25.10
CA TRP A 630 -13.44 -4.14 25.25
C TRP A 630 -12.96 -3.80 26.68
N HIS A 631 -13.08 -4.70 27.66
CA HIS A 631 -12.42 -4.48 28.96
C HIS A 631 -10.91 -4.69 28.82
N TYR A 632 -10.10 -3.63 28.98
CA TYR A 632 -8.63 -3.71 28.93
C TYR A 632 -8.07 -4.30 30.24
N VAL A 633 -8.58 -3.86 31.39
CA VAL A 633 -8.20 -4.37 32.71
C VAL A 633 -9.33 -5.27 33.24
N LEU A 634 -9.03 -6.56 33.44
CA LEU A 634 -10.00 -7.58 33.85
C LEU A 634 -10.07 -7.75 35.37
N ALA A 635 -8.93 -7.58 36.03
CA ALA A 635 -8.69 -7.53 37.48
C ALA A 635 -7.28 -6.95 37.70
N PRO A 636 -6.84 -6.65 38.94
CA PRO A 636 -5.46 -6.22 39.18
C PRO A 636 -4.46 -7.29 38.69
N GLY A 637 -3.54 -6.90 37.80
CA GLY A 637 -2.58 -7.81 37.17
C GLY A 637 -3.16 -8.74 36.08
N CYS A 638 -4.43 -8.61 35.71
CA CYS A 638 -5.08 -9.41 34.68
C CYS A 638 -5.56 -8.51 33.54
N PHE A 639 -5.01 -8.70 32.34
CA PHE A 639 -5.20 -7.81 31.18
C PHE A 639 -5.76 -8.57 29.97
N ASN A 640 -6.43 -7.86 29.08
CA ASN A 640 -7.07 -8.43 27.90
C ASN A 640 -6.27 -8.16 26.63
N GLU A 641 -5.61 -9.19 26.11
CA GLU A 641 -4.76 -9.09 24.92
C GLU A 641 -5.51 -8.56 23.69
N VAL A 642 -6.77 -8.96 23.47
CA VAL A 642 -7.57 -8.54 22.31
C VAL A 642 -7.82 -7.02 22.34
N ALA A 643 -8.10 -6.48 23.52
CA ALA A 643 -8.24 -5.04 23.71
C ALA A 643 -6.91 -4.31 23.51
N PHE A 644 -5.81 -4.82 24.07
CA PHE A 644 -4.51 -4.17 23.92
C PHE A 644 -3.94 -4.21 22.48
N VAL A 645 -4.28 -5.21 21.66
CA VAL A 645 -3.99 -5.21 20.21
C VAL A 645 -4.67 -4.04 19.47
N THR A 646 -5.81 -3.54 19.97
CA THR A 646 -6.43 -2.31 19.43
C THR A 646 -5.53 -1.09 19.68
N MET A 647 -4.95 -0.97 20.88
CA MET A 647 -4.02 0.09 21.22
C MET A 647 -2.69 -0.02 20.46
N ASP A 648 -2.24 -1.26 20.17
CA ASP A 648 -1.10 -1.52 19.28
C ASP A 648 -1.33 -0.93 17.87
N HIS A 649 -2.51 -1.19 17.28
CA HIS A 649 -2.93 -0.64 16.00
C HIS A 649 -3.05 0.89 16.04
N MET A 650 -3.55 1.47 17.13
CA MET A 650 -3.61 2.93 17.32
C MET A 650 -2.21 3.55 17.26
N LEU A 651 -1.24 3.03 18.01
CA LEU A 651 0.13 3.56 18.02
C LEU A 651 0.86 3.32 16.70
N ALA A 652 0.62 2.18 16.03
CA ALA A 652 1.15 1.92 14.69
C ALA A 652 0.61 2.91 13.65
N SER A 653 -0.67 3.28 13.75
CA SER A 653 -1.32 4.27 12.87
C SER A 653 -0.86 5.70 13.18
N ALA A 654 -0.77 6.06 14.46
CA ALA A 654 -0.25 7.34 14.94
C ALA A 654 1.16 7.62 14.40
N ASN A 655 2.06 6.62 14.45
CA ASN A 655 3.39 6.68 13.83
C ASN A 655 3.34 6.91 12.31
N ARG A 656 2.42 6.28 11.56
CA ARG A 656 2.29 6.49 10.10
C ARG A 656 1.84 7.90 9.74
N HIS A 657 0.94 8.48 10.52
CA HIS A 657 0.25 9.74 10.20
C HIS A 657 0.83 10.98 10.88
N GLY A 658 1.91 10.84 11.66
CA GLY A 658 2.54 11.97 12.36
C GLY A 658 1.68 12.58 13.47
N VAL A 659 0.76 11.78 14.04
CA VAL A 659 -0.07 12.15 15.19
C VAL A 659 0.56 11.58 16.47
N ARG A 660 0.69 12.38 17.53
CA ARG A 660 1.13 11.86 18.84
C ARG A 660 -0.07 11.54 19.75
N VAL A 661 0.07 10.54 20.63
CA VAL A 661 -1.00 10.02 21.49
C VAL A 661 -0.72 10.36 22.96
N MET A 662 -1.69 10.95 23.65
CA MET A 662 -1.70 11.05 25.10
C MET A 662 -2.58 9.92 25.68
N ILE A 663 -1.97 9.00 26.42
CA ILE A 663 -2.66 7.82 26.95
C ILE A 663 -3.11 8.08 28.38
N CYS A 664 -4.42 7.99 28.59
CA CYS A 664 -5.06 8.19 29.88
C CYS A 664 -5.39 6.84 30.54
N LEU A 665 -4.83 6.56 31.73
CA LEU A 665 -4.69 5.19 32.23
C LEU A 665 -5.81 4.72 33.19
N THR A 666 -6.61 5.63 33.74
CA THR A 666 -7.79 5.34 34.57
C THR A 666 -8.76 6.52 34.53
N ALA A 667 -9.85 6.50 35.30
CA ALA A 667 -10.76 7.63 35.48
C ALA A 667 -11.06 7.91 36.96
N GLY A 668 -11.10 9.19 37.33
CA GLY A 668 -11.44 9.73 38.65
C GLY A 668 -12.94 9.94 38.86
N SER A 669 -13.67 10.10 37.76
CA SER A 669 -15.13 10.25 37.65
C SER A 669 -15.66 9.31 36.55
N GLY A 670 -16.92 8.89 36.63
CA GLY A 670 -17.56 8.08 35.58
C GLY A 670 -17.17 6.59 35.57
N ASP A 671 -17.50 5.84 36.63
CA ASP A 671 -17.19 4.40 36.74
C ASP A 671 -17.92 3.49 35.71
N TYR A 672 -18.60 4.05 34.70
CA TYR A 672 -19.36 3.29 33.69
C TYR A 672 -18.47 2.53 32.68
N LEU A 673 -17.20 2.95 32.51
CA LEU A 673 -16.11 2.13 31.94
C LEU A 673 -15.06 1.76 33.00
N GLY A 674 -15.41 1.91 34.28
CA GLY A 674 -14.51 1.72 35.40
C GLY A 674 -13.42 2.78 35.58
N GLY A 675 -12.72 2.69 36.71
CA GLY A 675 -11.70 3.66 37.13
C GLY A 675 -11.23 3.44 38.55
N ILE A 676 -10.91 4.51 39.30
CA ILE A 676 -10.44 4.41 40.69
C ILE A 676 -11.46 3.73 41.63
N GLY A 677 -12.76 3.83 41.31
CA GLY A 677 -13.82 3.10 42.01
C GLY A 677 -13.74 1.59 41.80
N THR A 678 -13.41 1.15 40.58
CA THR A 678 -13.26 -0.28 40.22
C THR A 678 -12.08 -0.92 40.93
N TYR A 679 -10.93 -0.24 41.01
CA TYR A 679 -9.80 -0.68 41.82
C TYR A 679 -10.21 -0.93 43.27
N ALA A 680 -10.89 0.05 43.90
CA ALA A 680 -11.37 -0.09 45.26
C ALA A 680 -12.39 -1.24 45.41
N ALA A 681 -13.29 -1.41 44.44
CA ALA A 681 -14.32 -2.45 44.43
C ALA A 681 -13.73 -3.88 44.37
N TRP A 682 -12.68 -4.13 43.57
CA TRP A 682 -12.00 -5.44 43.53
C TRP A 682 -11.40 -5.86 44.89
N ARG A 683 -11.15 -4.90 45.80
CA ARG A 683 -10.64 -5.14 47.16
C ARG A 683 -11.69 -4.92 48.27
N GLY A 684 -12.96 -4.69 47.93
CA GLY A 684 -14.02 -4.42 48.90
C GLY A 684 -13.85 -3.09 49.66
N LYS A 685 -13.13 -2.12 49.08
CA LYS A 685 -12.76 -0.83 49.69
C LYS A 685 -13.59 0.32 49.12
N ARG A 686 -13.61 1.46 49.82
CA ARG A 686 -14.27 2.70 49.35
C ARG A 686 -13.37 3.44 48.37
N ARG A 687 -13.94 4.17 47.40
CA ARG A 687 -13.23 4.97 46.36
C ARG A 687 -12.02 5.74 46.91
N ALA A 688 -12.21 6.49 47.99
CA ALA A 688 -11.17 7.35 48.58
C ALA A 688 -9.92 6.57 49.06
N ALA A 689 -10.03 5.27 49.34
CA ALA A 689 -8.91 4.44 49.73
C ALA A 689 -7.88 4.27 48.60
N PHE A 690 -8.25 4.49 47.33
CA PHE A 690 -7.35 4.38 46.18
C PHE A 690 -6.06 5.20 46.32
N PHE A 691 -6.13 6.35 46.99
CA PHE A 691 -4.97 7.25 47.17
C PHE A 691 -4.06 6.85 48.35
N THR A 692 -4.59 6.18 49.36
CA THR A 692 -3.94 5.98 50.67
C THR A 692 -3.67 4.52 51.02
N ASP A 693 -4.43 3.58 50.47
CA ASP A 693 -4.31 2.16 50.75
C ASP A 693 -3.15 1.52 49.96
N PRO A 694 -2.16 0.88 50.62
CA PRO A 694 -0.99 0.32 49.93
C PRO A 694 -1.32 -0.73 48.86
N GLN A 695 -2.39 -1.52 49.04
CA GLN A 695 -2.77 -2.56 48.08
C GLN A 695 -3.35 -1.95 46.81
N LEU A 696 -4.22 -0.94 46.93
CA LEU A 696 -4.79 -0.25 45.77
C LEU A 696 -3.75 0.53 44.97
N ARG A 697 -2.75 1.09 45.67
CA ARG A 697 -1.60 1.76 45.06
C ARG A 697 -0.72 0.77 44.27
N GLU A 698 -0.49 -0.44 44.79
CA GLU A 698 0.24 -1.50 44.06
C GLU A 698 -0.59 -2.12 42.91
N ASP A 699 -1.91 -2.26 43.07
CA ASP A 699 -2.82 -2.70 42.01
C ASP A 699 -2.74 -1.76 40.79
N TYR A 700 -2.73 -0.44 41.03
CA TYR A 700 -2.55 0.55 39.98
C TYR A 700 -1.13 0.53 39.38
N LYS A 701 -0.07 0.45 40.21
CA LYS A 701 1.31 0.26 39.74
C LYS A 701 1.50 -1.00 38.88
N THR A 702 0.72 -2.06 39.13
CA THR A 702 0.74 -3.26 38.31
C THR A 702 0.22 -2.98 36.90
N THR A 703 -0.86 -2.20 36.77
CA THR A 703 -1.33 -1.69 35.47
C THR A 703 -0.31 -0.80 34.79
N LEU A 704 0.31 0.14 35.51
CA LEU A 704 1.40 0.99 34.95
C LEU A 704 2.53 0.15 34.38
N ARG A 705 3.00 -0.85 35.14
CA ARG A 705 4.09 -1.74 34.76
C ARG A 705 3.76 -2.58 33.53
N TYR A 706 2.53 -3.07 33.41
CA TYR A 706 2.07 -3.81 32.23
C TYR A 706 1.99 -2.90 31.01
N VAL A 707 1.32 -1.75 31.10
CA VAL A 707 1.11 -0.86 29.95
C VAL A 707 2.41 -0.28 29.43
N LEU A 708 3.25 0.30 30.29
CA LEU A 708 4.50 0.97 29.85
C LEU A 708 5.52 -0.02 29.27
N ASN A 709 5.54 -1.28 29.74
CA ASN A 709 6.42 -2.32 29.20
C ASN A 709 5.77 -3.23 28.15
N ARG A 710 4.52 -2.98 27.74
CA ARG A 710 3.88 -3.75 26.67
C ARG A 710 4.68 -3.56 25.38
N VAL A 711 5.02 -4.68 24.74
CA VAL A 711 5.54 -4.68 23.37
C VAL A 711 4.36 -4.64 22.41
N ASN A 712 4.32 -3.62 21.56
CA ASN A 712 3.32 -3.44 20.53
C ASN A 712 3.37 -4.62 19.55
N THR A 713 2.28 -5.38 19.37
CA THR A 713 2.26 -6.56 18.48
C THR A 713 2.29 -6.23 16.99
N VAL A 714 2.06 -4.97 16.62
CA VAL A 714 2.06 -4.48 15.22
C VAL A 714 3.42 -3.88 14.85
N THR A 715 4.10 -3.18 15.77
CA THR A 715 5.41 -2.53 15.53
C THR A 715 6.59 -3.24 16.18
N GLY A 716 6.35 -4.14 17.13
CA GLY A 716 7.36 -4.78 17.97
C GLY A 716 8.05 -3.84 18.98
N ILE A 717 7.59 -2.59 19.12
CA ILE A 717 8.22 -1.58 19.98
C ILE A 717 7.59 -1.63 21.38
N PRO A 718 8.39 -1.66 22.48
CA PRO A 718 7.86 -1.43 23.83
C PRO A 718 7.25 -0.03 23.94
N TYR A 719 6.06 0.12 24.52
CA TYR A 719 5.35 1.42 24.54
C TYR A 719 6.20 2.56 25.13
N LYS A 720 6.96 2.31 26.20
CA LYS A 720 7.91 3.29 26.78
C LYS A 720 9.00 3.79 25.82
N ASP A 721 9.22 3.10 24.71
CA ASP A 721 10.18 3.46 23.67
C ASP A 721 9.49 4.00 22.40
N ASP A 722 8.15 3.91 22.28
CA ASP A 722 7.38 4.34 21.10
C ASP A 722 7.09 5.85 21.11
N ARG A 723 7.88 6.61 20.35
CA ARG A 723 7.76 8.08 20.21
C ARG A 723 6.42 8.58 19.68
N ALA A 724 5.51 7.73 19.19
CA ALA A 724 4.14 8.18 18.95
C ALA A 724 3.44 8.60 20.25
N ILE A 725 3.86 8.11 21.41
CA ILE A 725 3.33 8.58 22.69
C ILE A 725 3.88 9.98 22.98
N LEU A 726 2.99 10.92 23.31
CA LEU A 726 3.36 12.25 23.80
C LEU A 726 3.58 12.20 25.31
N ALA A 727 2.60 11.65 26.03
CA ALA A 727 2.58 11.65 27.48
C ALA A 727 1.71 10.53 28.07
N TRP A 728 2.11 10.07 29.25
CA TRP A 728 1.28 9.27 30.14
C TRP A 728 0.48 10.19 31.05
N GLN A 729 -0.84 10.02 31.10
CA GLN A 729 -1.69 10.70 32.07
C GLN A 729 -2.20 9.70 33.11
N PHE A 730 -2.08 10.05 34.40
CA PHE A 730 -2.53 9.18 35.50
C PHE A 730 -3.96 8.67 35.30
N GLY A 731 -4.86 9.57 34.91
CA GLY A 731 -6.21 9.24 34.51
C GLY A 731 -7.03 10.49 34.24
N ASN A 732 -8.28 10.29 33.86
CA ASN A 732 -9.19 11.39 33.57
C ASN A 732 -9.74 11.96 34.87
N GLU A 733 -9.70 13.28 35.02
CA GLU A 733 -10.51 14.00 36.02
C GLU A 733 -10.37 13.53 37.48
N ILE A 734 -9.14 13.18 37.91
CA ILE A 734 -8.89 12.76 39.29
C ILE A 734 -8.67 13.99 40.19
N SER A 735 -9.73 14.78 40.42
CA SER A 735 -9.67 16.04 41.21
C SER A 735 -9.06 15.85 42.61
N ASN A 736 -9.37 14.73 43.26
CA ASN A 736 -8.96 14.44 44.64
C ASN A 736 -7.61 13.69 44.70
N ALA A 737 -6.76 13.79 43.67
CA ALA A 737 -5.44 13.20 43.67
C ALA A 737 -4.51 13.90 44.68
N GLU A 738 -4.29 13.23 45.81
CA GLU A 738 -3.42 13.71 46.89
C GLU A 738 -1.98 13.94 46.40
N PRO A 739 -1.29 15.02 46.83
CA PRO A 739 0.08 15.32 46.38
C PRO A 739 1.07 14.17 46.58
N THR A 740 0.99 13.46 47.71
CA THR A 740 1.84 12.30 48.01
C THR A 740 1.58 11.10 47.09
N TRP A 741 0.35 10.93 46.60
CA TRP A 741 0.03 9.93 45.59
C TRP A 741 0.56 10.34 44.22
N LEU A 742 0.40 11.61 43.83
CA LEU A 742 0.93 12.14 42.58
C LEU A 742 2.45 12.01 42.50
N THR A 743 3.19 12.42 43.54
CA THR A 743 4.65 12.25 43.64
C THR A 743 5.06 10.78 43.48
N GLU A 744 4.42 9.86 44.20
CA GLU A 744 4.79 8.44 44.13
C GLU A 744 4.52 7.82 42.75
N MET A 745 3.37 8.13 42.14
CA MET A 745 3.03 7.59 40.83
C MET A 745 3.86 8.23 39.71
N ALA A 746 4.18 9.52 39.81
CA ALA A 746 5.05 10.21 38.85
C ALA A 746 6.47 9.62 38.88
N ALA A 747 7.04 9.46 40.07
CA ALA A 747 8.35 8.84 40.25
C ALA A 747 8.37 7.38 39.77
N TYR A 748 7.29 6.62 40.01
CA TYR A 748 7.17 5.24 39.53
C TYR A 748 7.04 5.15 38.00
N MET A 749 6.25 6.04 37.37
CA MET A 749 6.19 6.15 35.91
C MET A 749 7.56 6.47 35.32
N LYS A 750 8.25 7.50 35.83
CA LYS A 750 9.59 7.89 35.37
C LYS A 750 10.67 6.82 35.57
N ALA A 751 10.51 5.96 36.58
CA ALA A 751 11.40 4.82 36.80
C ALA A 751 11.16 3.66 35.81
N LEU A 752 9.95 3.54 35.26
CA LEU A 752 9.62 2.57 34.20
C LEU A 752 9.92 3.11 32.80
N ASP A 753 9.70 4.41 32.60
CA ASP A 753 9.81 5.14 31.34
C ASP A 753 10.42 6.54 31.60
N PRO A 754 11.73 6.72 31.37
CA PRO A 754 12.38 8.02 31.50
C PRO A 754 12.19 8.91 30.26
N ASN A 755 11.63 8.39 29.16
CA ASN A 755 11.58 9.06 27.86
C ASN A 755 10.35 9.99 27.75
N HIS A 756 9.17 9.48 28.11
CA HIS A 756 7.91 10.18 27.88
C HIS A 756 7.53 11.18 28.98
N LEU A 757 6.74 12.18 28.60
CA LEU A 757 6.21 13.19 29.53
C LEU A 757 5.18 12.55 30.47
N VAL A 758 5.11 13.04 31.72
CA VAL A 758 4.04 12.68 32.66
C VAL A 758 3.08 13.86 32.81
N ALA A 759 1.82 13.63 32.47
CA ALA A 759 0.74 14.61 32.54
C ALA A 759 -0.09 14.47 33.82
N GLU A 760 -0.37 15.62 34.44
CA GLU A 760 -1.22 15.74 35.62
C GLU A 760 -2.71 15.49 35.29
N THR A 761 -3.55 15.37 36.31
CA THR A 761 -4.91 14.80 36.22
C THR A 761 -6.00 15.64 36.90
N ARG A 762 -5.63 16.71 37.61
CA ARG A 762 -6.56 17.58 38.34
C ARG A 762 -7.08 18.65 37.39
N HIS A 763 -8.19 18.33 36.73
CA HIS A 763 -8.79 19.11 35.65
C HIS A 763 -9.37 20.50 36.02
N HIS A 764 -9.44 20.84 37.31
CA HIS A 764 -9.96 22.13 37.81
C HIS A 764 -8.88 22.96 38.54
N PRO A 765 -9.03 24.30 38.62
CA PRO A 765 -8.16 25.18 39.40
C PRO A 765 -8.17 24.88 40.91
N ALA A 766 -7.25 24.02 41.34
CA ALA A 766 -6.88 23.80 42.73
C ALA A 766 -5.37 24.02 42.94
N PHE A 767 -4.86 25.20 42.50
CA PHE A 767 -3.45 25.54 42.63
C PHE A 767 -3.09 25.85 44.09
N ALA A 768 -2.72 24.82 44.86
CA ALA A 768 -1.90 25.02 46.04
C ALA A 768 -0.49 25.43 45.58
N GLU A 769 0.11 26.46 46.17
CA GLU A 769 1.48 26.92 45.86
C GLU A 769 2.58 25.92 46.29
N GLN A 770 2.21 24.67 46.61
CA GLN A 770 3.05 23.70 47.28
C GLN A 770 3.48 22.59 46.31
N LEU A 771 4.76 22.67 45.90
CA LEU A 771 5.57 21.60 45.32
C LEU A 771 5.04 21.04 43.98
N ILE A 772 5.42 21.69 42.87
CA ILE A 772 5.36 21.06 41.55
C ILE A 772 6.45 19.99 41.46
N ASP A 773 6.04 18.73 41.59
CA ASP A 773 6.93 17.57 41.53
C ASP A 773 7.83 17.58 40.27
N PRO A 774 9.15 17.31 40.39
CA PRO A 774 10.05 17.31 39.23
C PRO A 774 9.72 16.23 38.20
N ASN A 775 9.02 15.16 38.58
CA ASN A 775 8.63 14.05 37.71
C ASN A 775 7.31 14.31 36.94
N ILE A 776 6.59 15.38 37.25
CA ILE A 776 5.37 15.81 36.53
C ILE A 776 5.76 16.92 35.55
N ASP A 777 5.55 16.67 34.27
CA ASP A 777 5.96 17.56 33.19
C ASP A 777 4.85 18.49 32.71
N LEU A 778 3.60 18.02 32.65
CA LEU A 778 2.49 18.75 32.04
C LEU A 778 1.35 19.01 33.01
N LEU A 779 0.82 20.23 33.00
CA LEU A 779 -0.38 20.64 33.76
C LEU A 779 -1.58 20.79 32.83
N THR A 780 -2.74 20.27 33.24
CA THR A 780 -3.96 20.18 32.43
C THR A 780 -5.15 20.88 33.07
N ARG A 781 -6.05 21.43 32.25
CA ARG A 781 -7.38 21.92 32.67
C ARG A 781 -8.46 21.63 31.63
N HIS A 782 -9.69 21.46 32.11
CA HIS A 782 -10.87 21.18 31.28
C HIS A 782 -11.83 22.39 31.31
N TYR A 783 -12.38 22.79 30.15
CA TYR A 783 -13.27 23.95 30.02
C TYR A 783 -14.61 23.58 29.38
N TYR A 784 -15.67 23.70 30.17
CA TYR A 784 -17.05 23.58 29.74
C TYR A 784 -17.89 24.69 30.39
N THR A 785 -18.99 25.11 29.78
CA THR A 785 -19.80 26.24 30.29
C THR A 785 -20.52 25.93 31.59
N ASN A 786 -20.75 24.64 31.86
CA ASN A 786 -21.34 24.10 33.09
C ASN A 786 -20.30 23.82 34.21
N TYR A 787 -19.00 23.91 33.94
CA TYR A 787 -17.95 23.70 34.94
C TYR A 787 -17.77 24.98 35.76
N ARG A 788 -18.09 24.90 37.05
CA ARG A 788 -18.18 26.06 37.94
C ARG A 788 -16.81 26.67 38.24
N GLU A 789 -15.78 25.83 38.23
CA GLU A 789 -14.41 26.10 38.59
C GLU A 789 -13.66 26.85 37.47
N SER A 790 -13.87 26.45 36.21
CA SER A 790 -13.39 27.19 35.03
C SER A 790 -14.23 28.46 34.79
N GLY A 791 -15.53 28.39 35.08
CA GLY A 791 -16.50 29.44 34.78
C GLY A 791 -16.76 29.57 33.27
N THR A 792 -17.52 30.60 32.90
CA THR A 792 -18.00 30.83 31.54
C THR A 792 -17.07 31.68 30.67
N ASN A 793 -16.12 32.40 31.27
CA ASN A 793 -15.12 33.19 30.55
C ASN A 793 -13.79 32.44 30.50
N TRP A 794 -13.67 31.52 29.51
CA TRP A 794 -12.51 30.65 29.36
C TRP A 794 -11.23 31.40 29.00
N VAL A 795 -11.33 32.48 28.20
CA VAL A 795 -10.21 33.38 27.87
C VAL A 795 -9.51 33.88 29.13
N ALA A 796 -10.28 34.47 30.04
CA ALA A 796 -9.76 34.97 31.31
C ALA A 796 -9.33 33.83 32.24
N ALA A 797 -9.93 32.63 32.14
CA ALA A 797 -9.55 31.47 32.95
C ALA A 797 -8.16 30.93 32.57
N VAL A 798 -7.90 30.66 31.29
CA VAL A 798 -6.57 30.24 30.78
C VAL A 798 -5.49 31.22 31.24
N GLN A 799 -5.71 32.52 31.06
CA GLN A 799 -4.76 33.56 31.46
C GLN A 799 -4.47 33.56 32.96
N ARG A 800 -5.50 33.39 33.82
CA ARG A 800 -5.30 33.29 35.27
C ARG A 800 -4.51 32.04 35.67
N GLU A 801 -4.79 30.91 35.05
CA GLU A 801 -4.15 29.62 35.41
C GLU A 801 -2.68 29.59 34.97
N VAL A 802 -2.37 30.07 33.76
CA VAL A 802 -0.98 30.21 33.30
C VAL A 802 -0.19 31.20 34.18
N ALA A 803 -0.82 32.31 34.59
CA ALA A 803 -0.20 33.26 35.52
C ALA A 803 0.09 32.63 36.90
N GLN A 804 -0.79 31.74 37.41
CA GLN A 804 -0.56 31.01 38.66
C GLN A 804 0.60 29.99 38.57
N ILE A 805 0.83 29.40 37.39
CA ILE A 805 1.94 28.48 37.13
C ILE A 805 3.31 29.21 37.19
N LYS A 806 3.34 30.53 36.98
CA LYS A 806 4.55 31.37 37.05
C LYS A 806 5.70 30.83 36.17
N GLY A 807 5.37 30.29 34.98
CA GLY A 807 6.36 29.76 34.03
C GLY A 807 7.08 28.47 34.47
N GLN A 808 6.60 27.76 35.49
CA GLN A 808 7.31 26.58 36.01
C GLN A 808 7.09 25.28 35.22
N ARG A 809 5.99 25.18 34.46
CA ARG A 809 5.62 24.02 33.63
C ARG A 809 4.83 24.46 32.40
N PRO A 810 4.89 23.70 31.29
CA PRO A 810 3.95 23.84 30.19
C PRO A 810 2.53 23.49 30.65
N PHE A 811 1.60 24.27 30.12
CA PHE A 811 0.17 24.13 30.32
C PHE A 811 -0.47 23.60 29.03
N PHE A 812 -1.48 22.76 29.14
CA PHE A 812 -2.34 22.43 28.01
C PHE A 812 -3.81 22.38 28.43
N VAL A 813 -4.69 22.69 27.48
CA VAL A 813 -6.12 22.45 27.64
C VAL A 813 -6.38 20.98 27.32
N GLY A 814 -6.63 20.17 28.35
CA GLY A 814 -6.83 18.73 28.21
C GLY A 814 -8.16 18.38 27.56
N GLU A 815 -9.18 19.19 27.82
CA GLU A 815 -10.50 19.10 27.19
C GLU A 815 -11.14 20.48 27.10
N PHE A 816 -11.85 20.75 26.01
CA PHE A 816 -12.85 21.81 25.98
C PHE A 816 -14.00 21.43 25.04
N GLY A 817 -15.23 21.77 25.41
CA GLY A 817 -16.42 21.50 24.61
C GLY A 817 -17.20 22.79 24.34
N PRO A 818 -17.12 23.38 23.13
CA PRO A 818 -17.81 24.62 22.74
C PRO A 818 -19.30 24.38 22.49
N TYR A 819 -19.99 23.87 23.52
CA TYR A 819 -21.35 23.35 23.46
C TYR A 819 -22.37 24.47 23.54
N ILE A 820 -23.20 24.58 22.50
CA ILE A 820 -24.34 25.48 22.47
C ILE A 820 -25.31 25.06 23.58
N ASP A 821 -25.39 25.87 24.63
CA ASP A 821 -26.25 25.66 25.80
C ASP A 821 -27.43 26.65 25.86
N GLY A 822 -27.52 27.53 24.85
CA GLY A 822 -28.54 28.56 24.72
C GLY A 822 -28.45 29.69 25.76
N LYS A 823 -27.36 29.76 26.53
CA LYS A 823 -27.19 30.71 27.64
C LYS A 823 -25.85 31.45 27.61
N VAL A 824 -24.77 30.68 27.47
CA VAL A 824 -23.38 31.14 27.40
C VAL A 824 -22.92 31.06 25.95
N LEU A 825 -23.14 29.89 25.34
CA LEU A 825 -22.85 29.65 23.93
C LEU A 825 -24.16 29.47 23.17
N THR A 826 -24.33 30.26 22.12
CA THR A 826 -25.49 30.28 21.22
C THR A 826 -25.03 30.08 19.78
N ARG A 827 -25.94 29.75 18.86
CA ARG A 827 -25.60 29.54 17.43
C ARG A 827 -24.94 30.77 16.80
N GLU A 828 -25.29 31.95 17.28
CA GLU A 828 -24.79 33.25 16.82
C GLU A 828 -23.40 33.59 17.39
N ASN A 829 -23.07 33.14 18.60
CA ASN A 829 -21.83 33.54 19.29
C ASN A 829 -20.73 32.46 19.33
N VAL A 830 -21.07 31.18 19.12
CA VAL A 830 -20.15 30.07 19.40
C VAL A 830 -18.86 30.14 18.58
N GLN A 831 -18.94 30.48 17.28
CA GLN A 831 -17.75 30.57 16.42
C GLN A 831 -16.81 31.69 16.89
N ALA A 832 -17.36 32.86 17.23
CA ALA A 832 -16.58 34.00 17.70
C ALA A 832 -15.94 33.74 19.08
N SER A 833 -16.69 33.13 19.99
CA SER A 833 -16.21 32.71 21.32
C SER A 833 -15.12 31.65 21.23
N LEU A 834 -15.30 30.64 20.36
CA LEU A 834 -14.31 29.60 20.10
C LEU A 834 -13.03 30.19 19.51
N ARG A 835 -13.12 31.05 18.48
CA ARG A 835 -11.96 31.72 17.91
C ARG A 835 -11.20 32.53 18.95
N ALA A 836 -11.90 33.34 19.76
CA ALA A 836 -11.26 34.13 20.83
C ALA A 836 -10.55 33.26 21.88
N PHE A 837 -11.13 32.11 22.22
CA PHE A 837 -10.51 31.13 23.12
C PHE A 837 -9.25 30.49 22.51
N LEU A 838 -9.34 29.97 21.28
CA LEU A 838 -8.21 29.37 20.58
C LEU A 838 -7.08 30.38 20.33
N ASP A 839 -7.42 31.62 19.96
CA ASP A 839 -6.46 32.71 19.78
C ASP A 839 -5.75 33.06 21.10
N THR A 840 -6.47 33.00 22.23
CA THR A 840 -5.88 33.16 23.56
C THR A 840 -4.92 32.02 23.90
N CYS A 841 -5.28 30.77 23.60
CA CYS A 841 -4.38 29.62 23.75
C CYS A 841 -3.13 29.75 22.85
N ILE A 842 -3.26 30.28 21.64
CA ILE A 842 -2.14 30.52 20.71
C ILE A 842 -1.22 31.64 21.23
N ALA A 843 -1.79 32.75 21.71
CA ALA A 843 -1.03 33.95 22.12
C ALA A 843 -0.44 33.89 23.53
N THR A 844 -0.94 33.02 24.41
CA THR A 844 -0.46 32.94 25.80
C THR A 844 0.79 32.06 25.91
N GLU A 845 1.91 32.66 26.35
CA GLU A 845 3.17 31.94 26.56
C GLU A 845 3.02 30.80 27.59
N GLY A 846 3.65 29.66 27.33
CA GLY A 846 3.56 28.46 28.18
C GLY A 846 2.34 27.57 27.88
N VAL A 847 1.38 28.01 27.07
CA VAL A 847 0.31 27.14 26.55
C VAL A 847 0.84 26.33 25.37
N SER A 848 1.04 25.02 25.59
CA SER A 848 1.54 24.08 24.60
C SER A 848 0.47 23.62 23.61
N GLY A 849 -0.80 23.56 24.02
CA GLY A 849 -1.87 23.17 23.10
C GLY A 849 -3.24 23.03 23.73
N ALA A 850 -4.22 22.67 22.88
CA ALA A 850 -5.60 22.44 23.28
C ALA A 850 -6.23 21.26 22.54
N LEU A 851 -7.09 20.51 23.24
CA LEU A 851 -7.74 19.30 22.75
C LEU A 851 -9.28 19.43 22.80
N LEU A 852 -9.93 19.40 21.64
CA LEU A 852 -11.39 19.45 21.54
C LEU A 852 -12.01 18.16 22.15
N TRP A 853 -13.04 18.29 22.98
CA TRP A 853 -13.88 17.17 23.41
C TRP A 853 -15.23 17.24 22.67
N SER A 854 -15.72 16.20 21.99
CA SER A 854 -15.02 14.98 21.56
C SER A 854 -15.20 14.79 20.06
N MET A 855 -14.24 14.15 19.41
CA MET A 855 -14.34 13.79 17.99
C MET A 855 -14.50 12.29 17.81
N TYR A 856 -15.24 11.90 16.78
CA TYR A 856 -15.42 10.51 16.36
C TYR A 856 -15.21 10.36 14.85
N PHE A 857 -15.08 9.11 14.41
CA PHE A 857 -14.62 8.69 13.09
C PHE A 857 -15.65 7.76 12.43
N HIS A 858 -15.43 7.40 11.16
CA HIS A 858 -16.37 6.55 10.42
C HIS A 858 -16.52 5.17 11.05
N HIS A 859 -17.71 4.59 10.93
CA HIS A 859 -18.04 3.22 11.33
C HIS A 859 -17.83 2.27 10.14
N GLU A 860 -17.27 1.08 10.34
CA GLU A 860 -16.88 0.16 9.25
C GLU A 860 -18.06 -0.41 8.43
N ARG A 861 -19.27 -0.26 8.97
CA ARG A 861 -20.57 -0.59 8.36
C ARG A 861 -21.26 0.62 7.69
N GLY A 862 -20.60 1.77 7.67
CA GLY A 862 -21.05 3.02 7.09
C GLY A 862 -21.61 4.03 8.09
N GLY A 863 -21.51 5.31 7.72
CA GLY A 863 -21.76 6.46 8.57
C GLY A 863 -20.66 6.65 9.62
N TYR A 864 -20.96 7.42 10.66
CA TYR A 864 -20.06 7.70 11.77
C TYR A 864 -20.41 6.90 13.04
N TYR A 865 -19.43 6.72 13.91
CA TYR A 865 -19.71 6.53 15.34
C TYR A 865 -20.17 7.86 15.94
N TRP A 866 -21.11 7.76 16.89
CA TRP A 866 -21.74 8.90 17.51
C TRP A 866 -21.71 8.80 19.03
N HIS A 867 -21.53 9.93 19.71
CA HIS A 867 -21.45 10.03 21.17
C HIS A 867 -22.19 11.27 21.67
N GLN A 868 -23.20 11.12 22.55
CA GLN A 868 -23.96 12.23 23.11
C GLN A 868 -23.37 12.74 24.43
N ILE A 869 -23.36 14.05 24.67
CA ILE A 869 -22.84 14.66 25.92
C ILE A 869 -23.93 15.45 26.67
N PHE A 870 -23.79 15.59 28.00
CA PHE A 870 -24.78 16.11 28.97
C PHE A 870 -25.20 17.60 28.78
N THR A 871 -25.68 18.00 27.62
CA THR A 871 -26.08 19.39 27.31
C THR A 871 -27.45 19.47 26.64
N TYR A 872 -28.01 20.68 26.62
CA TYR A 872 -29.30 21.01 26.00
C TYR A 872 -29.12 22.25 25.11
N PRO A 873 -29.49 22.22 23.81
CA PRO A 873 -29.87 21.03 23.04
C PRO A 873 -28.75 19.98 23.02
N SER A 874 -29.09 18.75 22.60
CA SER A 874 -28.14 17.63 22.64
C SER A 874 -26.91 17.89 21.77
N VAL A 875 -25.74 18.09 22.38
CA VAL A 875 -24.48 18.16 21.65
C VAL A 875 -23.90 16.75 21.50
N TRP A 876 -23.51 16.43 20.27
CA TRP A 876 -22.93 15.16 19.88
C TRP A 876 -21.40 15.29 19.74
N SER A 877 -20.75 14.17 19.43
CA SER A 877 -19.41 14.15 18.85
C SER A 877 -19.34 15.00 17.60
N TYR A 878 -18.16 15.59 17.36
CA TYR A 878 -17.89 16.30 16.12
C TYR A 878 -17.22 15.39 15.08
N HIS A 879 -17.60 15.57 13.82
CA HIS A 879 -17.14 14.79 12.68
C HIS A 879 -16.54 15.75 11.64
N TYR A 880 -15.36 15.44 11.10
CA TYR A 880 -14.72 16.26 10.06
C TYR A 880 -15.21 15.83 8.66
N PRO A 881 -15.60 16.77 7.77
CA PRO A 881 -15.44 18.23 7.83
C PRO A 881 -16.60 19.01 8.49
N GLY A 882 -17.64 18.32 8.92
CA GLY A 882 -18.85 18.87 9.52
C GLY A 882 -20.02 18.87 8.55
N PHE A 883 -21.23 18.67 9.07
CA PHE A 883 -22.41 18.33 8.29
C PHE A 883 -23.64 19.16 8.63
N ALA A 884 -24.52 19.36 7.64
CA ALA A 884 -25.75 20.14 7.80
C ALA A 884 -26.73 19.52 8.82
N SER A 885 -26.70 18.19 9.00
CA SER A 885 -27.45 17.48 10.03
C SER A 885 -27.07 17.90 11.46
N ALA A 886 -25.89 18.49 11.65
CA ALA A 886 -25.40 19.03 12.92
C ALA A 886 -25.37 20.58 12.98
N ASP A 887 -26.11 21.28 12.09
CA ASP A 887 -26.14 22.76 12.06
C ASP A 887 -26.56 23.39 13.40
N ALA A 888 -27.45 22.73 14.15
CA ALA A 888 -27.88 23.17 15.48
C ALA A 888 -26.73 23.30 16.50
N GLN A 889 -25.54 22.76 16.18
CA GLN A 889 -24.32 22.80 16.97
C GLN A 889 -23.18 23.60 16.31
N ALA A 890 -23.40 24.15 15.10
CA ALA A 890 -22.37 24.82 14.27
C ALA A 890 -21.14 23.93 13.94
N GLU A 891 -21.35 22.63 13.70
CA GLU A 891 -20.24 21.66 13.50
C GLU A 891 -19.29 22.08 12.36
N ILE A 892 -19.82 22.52 11.21
CA ILE A 892 -19.04 22.97 10.04
C ILE A 892 -18.09 24.11 10.44
N GLU A 893 -18.59 25.11 11.18
CA GLU A 893 -17.78 26.22 11.64
C GLU A 893 -16.76 25.78 12.69
N ILE A 894 -17.14 24.96 13.67
CA ILE A 894 -16.23 24.45 14.71
C ILE A 894 -15.09 23.64 14.10
N MET A 895 -15.37 22.73 13.16
CA MET A 895 -14.36 21.93 12.44
C MET A 895 -13.41 22.80 11.61
N ARG A 896 -13.92 23.84 10.96
CA ARG A 896 -13.10 24.83 10.24
C ARG A 896 -12.20 25.63 11.19
N GLU A 897 -12.75 26.18 12.27
CA GLU A 897 -11.97 26.94 13.27
C GLU A 897 -10.85 26.09 13.89
N MET A 898 -11.14 24.83 14.20
CA MET A 898 -10.14 23.89 14.73
C MET A 898 -9.03 23.58 13.73
N ARG A 899 -9.37 23.31 12.46
CA ARG A 899 -8.38 23.11 11.40
C ARG A 899 -7.50 24.34 11.22
N GLU A 900 -8.11 25.54 11.15
CA GLU A 900 -7.35 26.79 11.04
C GLU A 900 -6.41 27.00 12.25
N ALA A 901 -6.90 26.80 13.47
CA ALA A 901 -6.10 26.92 14.69
C ALA A 901 -4.92 25.94 14.74
N ALA A 902 -5.08 24.71 14.22
CA ALA A 902 -4.05 23.69 14.18
C ALA A 902 -2.83 24.06 13.30
N PHE A 903 -3.01 24.89 12.27
CA PHE A 903 -1.89 25.46 11.51
C PHE A 903 -1.40 26.78 12.13
N ARG A 904 -2.32 27.66 12.59
CA ARG A 904 -1.97 28.94 13.21
C ARG A 904 -1.09 28.80 14.46
N ILE A 905 -1.34 27.83 15.34
CA ILE A 905 -0.51 27.62 16.55
C ILE A 905 0.95 27.24 16.23
N ARG A 906 1.19 26.66 15.04
CA ARG A 906 2.52 26.26 14.55
C ARG A 906 3.18 27.32 13.65
N GLY A 907 2.53 28.47 13.44
CA GLY A 907 2.98 29.50 12.50
C GLY A 907 2.94 29.07 11.04
N LEU A 908 2.08 28.11 10.68
CA LEU A 908 1.99 27.53 9.34
C LEU A 908 0.78 28.07 8.56
N PRO A 909 0.87 28.19 7.23
CA PRO A 909 -0.30 28.41 6.39
C PRO A 909 -1.22 27.18 6.42
N VAL A 910 -2.53 27.42 6.31
CA VAL A 910 -3.52 26.34 6.16
C VAL A 910 -3.44 25.80 4.73
N PRO A 911 -3.12 24.51 4.53
CA PRO A 911 -3.06 23.93 3.19
C PRO A 911 -4.46 23.76 2.58
N PRO A 912 -4.58 23.71 1.24
CA PRO A 912 -5.79 23.25 0.57
C PRO A 912 -6.27 21.90 1.12
N VAL A 913 -7.56 21.63 0.99
CA VAL A 913 -8.12 20.29 1.26
C VAL A 913 -7.79 19.39 0.08
N ALA A 914 -7.25 18.20 0.33
CA ALA A 914 -7.02 17.18 -0.70
C ALA A 914 -8.33 16.44 -1.04
N PRO A 915 -8.50 15.90 -2.26
CA PRO A 915 -9.59 14.97 -2.57
C PRO A 915 -9.64 13.80 -1.56
N PRO A 916 -10.82 13.24 -1.23
CA PRO A 916 -10.90 12.09 -0.33
C PRO A 916 -10.33 10.82 -0.97
N ASP A 917 -9.99 9.85 -0.12
CA ASP A 917 -9.76 8.47 -0.56
C ASP A 917 -11.03 7.85 -1.17
N PRO A 918 -10.91 6.84 -2.04
CA PRO A 918 -12.06 6.10 -2.57
C PRO A 918 -12.82 5.38 -1.44
N PRO A 919 -14.17 5.50 -1.38
CA PRO A 919 -14.98 4.78 -0.41
C PRO A 919 -15.08 3.30 -0.82
N VAL A 920 -15.50 2.44 0.12
CA VAL A 920 -15.78 1.02 -0.15
C VAL A 920 -17.27 0.76 -0.02
N LEU A 921 -17.94 0.49 -1.14
CA LEU A 921 -19.36 0.15 -1.16
C LEU A 921 -19.55 -1.26 -0.59
N LEU A 922 -20.36 -1.38 0.45
CA LEU A 922 -20.59 -2.64 1.14
C LEU A 922 -21.59 -3.53 0.36
N PRO A 923 -21.47 -4.87 0.47
CA PRO A 923 -22.39 -5.79 -0.21
C PRO A 923 -23.81 -5.69 0.36
N PHE A 924 -24.80 -5.77 -0.52
CA PHE A 924 -26.23 -5.77 -0.18
C PHE A 924 -27.02 -6.63 -1.16
N GLU A 925 -28.22 -7.06 -0.79
CA GLU A 925 -29.07 -7.93 -1.60
C GLU A 925 -30.57 -7.67 -1.41
N GLY A 926 -31.37 -8.01 -2.42
CA GLY A 926 -32.83 -8.00 -2.38
C GLY A 926 -33.46 -6.61 -2.52
N LEU A 927 -33.04 -5.63 -1.72
CA LEU A 927 -33.48 -4.22 -1.83
C LEU A 927 -32.29 -3.34 -2.19
N ALA A 928 -32.54 -2.22 -2.85
CA ALA A 928 -31.50 -1.24 -3.17
C ALA A 928 -31.20 -0.30 -1.98
N LEU A 929 -31.07 -0.89 -0.79
CA LEU A 929 -30.72 -0.24 0.48
C LEU A 929 -29.29 -0.62 0.84
N PHE A 930 -28.39 0.37 0.91
CA PHE A 930 -26.97 0.10 1.09
C PHE A 930 -26.22 1.20 1.85
N SER A 931 -25.00 0.84 2.27
CA SER A 931 -24.04 1.71 2.95
C SER A 931 -22.66 1.52 2.30
N TRP A 932 -21.77 2.48 2.51
CA TRP A 932 -20.37 2.40 2.16
C TRP A 932 -19.53 2.76 3.39
N ARG A 933 -18.29 2.27 3.45
CA ARG A 933 -17.26 2.85 4.32
C ARG A 933 -16.93 4.24 3.80
N GLY A 934 -17.07 5.24 4.67
CA GLY A 934 -16.76 6.63 4.35
C GLY A 934 -15.26 6.90 4.17
N ALA A 935 -14.90 8.16 3.98
CA ALA A 935 -13.51 8.58 3.77
C ALA A 935 -13.19 9.87 4.52
N ALA A 936 -12.12 9.88 5.31
CA ALA A 936 -11.61 11.02 6.06
C ALA A 936 -11.66 12.36 5.31
N GLY A 937 -12.57 13.24 5.71
CA GLY A 937 -12.72 14.58 5.10
C GLY A 937 -13.56 14.63 3.82
N ALA A 938 -14.30 13.57 3.47
CA ALA A 938 -15.41 13.66 2.54
C ALA A 938 -16.53 14.54 3.13
N SER A 939 -17.16 15.37 2.30
CA SER A 939 -18.31 16.20 2.67
C SER A 939 -19.60 15.71 1.99
N GLY A 940 -19.60 14.47 1.50
CA GLY A 940 -20.70 13.86 0.77
C GLY A 940 -20.23 12.91 -0.33
N TYR A 941 -21.18 12.27 -1.00
CA TYR A 941 -20.94 11.19 -1.96
C TYR A 941 -21.86 11.28 -3.17
N ASP A 942 -21.34 10.91 -4.34
CA ASP A 942 -22.13 10.71 -5.55
C ASP A 942 -22.44 9.22 -5.71
N ILE A 943 -23.72 8.89 -5.93
CA ILE A 943 -24.22 7.52 -6.05
C ILE A 943 -24.54 7.25 -7.52
N GLU A 944 -23.97 6.20 -8.08
CA GLU A 944 -24.12 5.86 -9.50
C GLU A 944 -24.60 4.42 -9.71
N ARG A 945 -25.38 4.20 -10.78
CA ARG A 945 -25.94 2.91 -11.18
C ARG A 945 -25.71 2.60 -12.65
N ALA A 946 -25.47 1.34 -12.99
CA ALA A 946 -25.29 0.85 -14.36
C ALA A 946 -25.97 -0.52 -14.58
N PRO A 947 -26.40 -0.85 -15.81
CA PRO A 947 -26.98 -2.17 -16.12
C PRO A 947 -25.93 -3.31 -16.14
N ALA A 948 -24.65 -2.96 -16.21
CA ALA A 948 -23.50 -3.86 -16.17
C ALA A 948 -22.32 -3.18 -15.45
N PRO A 949 -21.30 -3.91 -14.95
CA PRO A 949 -20.16 -3.30 -14.25
C PRO A 949 -19.39 -2.28 -15.11
N GLU A 950 -19.42 -2.45 -16.43
CA GLU A 950 -18.66 -1.60 -17.36
C GLU A 950 -19.39 -0.30 -17.72
N GLY A 951 -20.61 -0.10 -17.20
CA GLY A 951 -21.49 1.01 -17.53
C GLY A 951 -22.55 0.69 -18.60
N PRO A 952 -23.16 1.71 -19.24
CA PRO A 952 -22.98 3.14 -18.93
C PRO A 952 -23.48 3.47 -17.52
N TRP A 953 -22.75 4.34 -16.83
CA TRP A 953 -23.06 4.77 -15.47
C TRP A 953 -23.99 5.99 -15.47
N THR A 954 -25.02 5.94 -14.64
CA THR A 954 -26.02 6.99 -14.44
C THR A 954 -25.94 7.47 -12.99
N LEU A 955 -25.79 8.79 -12.79
CA LEU A 955 -25.87 9.43 -11.48
C LEU A 955 -27.32 9.34 -10.95
N LEU A 956 -27.48 8.78 -9.75
CA LEU A 956 -28.77 8.69 -9.04
C LEU A 956 -28.95 9.86 -8.08
N ALA A 957 -27.89 10.19 -7.33
CA ALA A 957 -27.86 11.26 -6.36
C ALA A 957 -26.44 11.82 -6.26
N GLU A 958 -26.32 13.11 -5.97
CA GLU A 958 -25.05 13.78 -5.70
C GLU A 958 -25.05 14.35 -4.28
N HIS A 959 -23.86 14.54 -3.70
CA HIS A 959 -23.69 15.16 -2.38
C HIS A 959 -24.46 14.48 -1.22
N VAL A 960 -24.75 13.18 -1.32
CA VAL A 960 -25.39 12.39 -0.23
C VAL A 960 -24.49 12.39 1.01
N SER A 961 -25.06 12.66 2.19
CA SER A 961 -24.33 12.67 3.47
C SER A 961 -24.35 11.29 4.13
N ASP A 962 -23.18 10.76 4.53
CA ASP A 962 -23.09 9.57 5.39
C ASP A 962 -23.22 9.91 6.89
N ALA A 963 -23.13 11.19 7.25
CA ALA A 963 -23.42 11.69 8.59
C ALA A 963 -24.90 12.08 8.80
N GLU A 964 -25.79 11.80 7.85
CA GLU A 964 -27.24 12.06 8.00
C GLU A 964 -28.00 10.85 8.58
N ILE A 965 -27.47 9.63 8.42
CA ILE A 965 -28.10 8.40 8.88
C ILE A 965 -27.14 7.63 9.81
N ALA A 966 -27.54 7.48 11.07
CA ALA A 966 -26.76 6.74 12.07
C ALA A 966 -27.09 5.23 12.06
N TYR A 967 -26.08 4.36 11.96
CA TYR A 967 -26.18 2.90 12.20
C TYR A 967 -27.21 2.12 11.35
N ARG A 968 -27.61 2.65 10.17
CA ARG A 968 -28.58 2.06 9.24
C ARG A 968 -28.09 2.21 7.77
N PRO A 969 -28.75 1.57 6.77
CA PRO A 969 -28.46 1.82 5.36
C PRO A 969 -28.50 3.31 5.02
N LEU A 970 -27.40 3.83 4.46
CA LEU A 970 -27.19 5.26 4.19
C LEU A 970 -27.94 5.79 2.97
N PHE A 971 -28.33 4.92 2.04
CA PHE A 971 -29.03 5.31 0.82
C PHE A 971 -30.04 4.26 0.37
N CYS A 972 -31.14 4.74 -0.24
CA CYS A 972 -32.12 3.91 -0.95
C CYS A 972 -32.25 4.39 -2.40
N ASP A 973 -32.02 3.50 -3.37
CA ASP A 973 -32.39 3.76 -4.76
C ASP A 973 -33.87 3.44 -4.98
N GLU A 974 -34.73 4.39 -4.61
CA GLU A 974 -36.20 4.28 -4.75
C GLU A 974 -36.66 4.21 -6.22
N SER A 975 -35.78 4.51 -7.18
CA SER A 975 -36.10 4.48 -8.61
C SER A 975 -36.06 3.08 -9.22
N ALA A 976 -35.42 2.12 -8.56
CA ALA A 976 -35.24 0.76 -9.05
C ALA A 976 -36.48 -0.12 -8.83
N ARG A 977 -36.67 -1.15 -9.67
CA ARG A 977 -37.92 -1.93 -9.69
C ARG A 977 -37.72 -3.41 -9.40
N ALA A 978 -38.80 -4.06 -8.97
CA ALA A 978 -38.83 -5.50 -8.72
C ALA A 978 -38.44 -6.31 -9.98
N GLY A 979 -37.50 -7.24 -9.82
CA GLY A 979 -37.01 -8.11 -10.88
C GLY A 979 -35.88 -7.54 -11.73
N GLU A 980 -35.53 -6.27 -11.58
CA GLU A 980 -34.37 -5.65 -12.25
C GLU A 980 -33.05 -6.10 -11.60
N SER A 981 -31.96 -5.90 -12.33
CA SER A 981 -30.60 -6.21 -11.88
C SER A 981 -29.68 -5.05 -12.21
N TRP A 982 -28.98 -4.52 -11.20
CA TRP A 982 -28.22 -3.28 -11.31
C TRP A 982 -26.85 -3.36 -10.63
N CYS A 983 -25.84 -2.75 -11.23
CA CYS A 983 -24.52 -2.51 -10.63
C CYS A 983 -24.50 -1.11 -10.02
N TYR A 984 -23.89 -0.97 -8.85
CA TYR A 984 -23.79 0.29 -8.10
C TYR A 984 -22.33 0.62 -7.77
N ARG A 985 -22.00 1.91 -7.67
CA ARG A 985 -20.74 2.43 -7.14
C ARG A 985 -20.96 3.79 -6.47
N VAL A 986 -20.01 4.20 -5.63
CA VAL A 986 -20.05 5.44 -4.85
C VAL A 986 -18.75 6.21 -5.05
N THR A 987 -18.83 7.53 -5.21
CA THR A 987 -17.65 8.41 -5.33
C THR A 987 -17.64 9.45 -4.22
N ALA A 988 -16.60 9.47 -3.38
CA ALA A 988 -16.44 10.46 -2.32
C ALA A 988 -16.02 11.82 -2.89
N ARG A 989 -16.44 12.91 -2.23
CA ARG A 989 -16.14 14.28 -2.67
C ARG A 989 -15.94 15.23 -1.51
N ASN A 990 -15.14 16.28 -1.74
CA ASN A 990 -15.03 17.44 -0.86
C ASN A 990 -14.57 18.67 -1.66
N ALA A 991 -14.20 19.76 -0.98
CA ALA A 991 -13.71 20.99 -1.62
C ALA A 991 -12.41 20.82 -2.43
N GLY A 992 -11.63 19.76 -2.21
CA GLY A 992 -10.43 19.42 -2.95
C GLY A 992 -10.68 18.68 -4.27
N GLY A 993 -11.83 18.02 -4.41
CA GLY A 993 -12.20 17.28 -5.62
C GLY A 993 -13.05 16.03 -5.34
N ARG A 994 -13.01 15.08 -6.28
CA ARG A 994 -13.65 13.76 -6.19
C ARG A 994 -12.57 12.68 -6.05
N SER A 995 -12.87 11.61 -5.33
CA SER A 995 -12.09 10.37 -5.35
C SER A 995 -12.23 9.68 -6.72
N VAL A 996 -11.46 8.59 -6.95
CA VAL A 996 -11.94 7.57 -7.91
C VAL A 996 -13.14 6.82 -7.31
N PRO A 997 -14.05 6.26 -8.13
CA PRO A 997 -15.20 5.51 -7.60
C PRO A 997 -14.80 4.29 -6.78
N SER A 998 -15.72 3.85 -5.92
CA SER A 998 -15.61 2.63 -5.12
C SER A 998 -15.48 1.36 -5.98
N ASN A 999 -15.24 0.24 -5.33
CA ASN A 999 -15.60 -1.07 -5.86
C ASN A 999 -17.05 -1.08 -6.38
N VAL A 1000 -17.30 -1.82 -7.45
CA VAL A 1000 -18.65 -2.06 -7.98
C VAL A 1000 -19.32 -3.17 -7.17
N VAL A 1001 -20.58 -2.95 -6.77
CA VAL A 1001 -21.44 -3.98 -6.20
C VAL A 1001 -22.57 -4.30 -7.17
N GLY A 1002 -22.60 -5.54 -7.64
CA GLY A 1002 -23.66 -6.06 -8.51
C GLY A 1002 -23.15 -6.92 -9.68
N PRO A 1003 -24.04 -7.34 -10.59
CA PRO A 1003 -25.45 -6.95 -10.68
C PRO A 1003 -26.30 -7.50 -9.52
N VAL A 1004 -26.86 -6.62 -8.70
CA VAL A 1004 -27.75 -6.95 -7.59
C VAL A 1004 -29.17 -7.12 -8.14
N LYS A 1005 -29.74 -8.32 -8.01
CA LYS A 1005 -31.12 -8.60 -8.43
C LYS A 1005 -32.10 -8.15 -7.34
N LEU A 1006 -33.00 -7.24 -7.67
CA LEU A 1006 -33.92 -6.62 -6.73
C LEU A 1006 -35.24 -7.42 -6.64
N ARG A 1007 -35.74 -7.64 -5.41
CA ARG A 1007 -37.03 -8.30 -5.15
C ARG A 1007 -38.21 -7.31 -5.15
N ALA A 1008 -37.94 -6.07 -4.77
CA ALA A 1008 -38.91 -5.00 -4.62
C ALA A 1008 -38.20 -3.63 -4.74
N ALA A 1009 -38.98 -2.60 -5.03
CA ALA A 1009 -38.61 -1.21 -4.74
C ALA A 1009 -38.84 -0.94 -3.24
N CYS A 1010 -38.15 0.05 -2.69
CA CYS A 1010 -38.36 0.49 -1.32
C CYS A 1010 -38.48 2.01 -1.26
N PHE A 1011 -39.45 2.50 -0.50
CA PHE A 1011 -39.55 3.89 -0.06
C PHE A 1011 -39.10 3.95 1.40
N VAL A 1012 -38.23 4.90 1.74
CA VAL A 1012 -37.74 5.09 3.12
C VAL A 1012 -37.96 6.51 3.59
N GLU A 1013 -38.60 6.67 4.74
CA GLU A 1013 -38.72 7.93 5.47
C GLU A 1013 -37.85 7.91 6.73
N GLU A 1014 -37.06 8.96 6.91
CA GLU A 1014 -36.24 9.24 8.10
C GLU A 1014 -36.76 10.46 8.89
N PHE A 1015 -37.85 11.10 8.45
CA PHE A 1015 -38.54 12.21 9.11
C PHE A 1015 -37.71 13.51 9.28
N VAL A 1016 -36.76 13.77 8.38
CA VAL A 1016 -36.01 15.05 8.33
C VAL A 1016 -36.96 16.24 8.23
N ASP A 1017 -38.00 16.09 7.40
CA ASP A 1017 -39.18 16.96 7.36
C ASP A 1017 -40.45 16.14 7.05
N LEU A 1018 -41.58 16.82 6.78
CA LEU A 1018 -42.85 16.17 6.41
C LEU A 1018 -43.19 16.31 4.90
N SER A 1019 -42.27 16.81 4.07
CA SER A 1019 -42.51 17.12 2.64
C SER A 1019 -42.84 15.89 1.79
N ARG A 1020 -42.42 14.71 2.24
CA ARG A 1020 -42.66 13.41 1.59
C ARG A 1020 -43.98 12.74 1.98
N ALA A 1021 -44.67 13.26 3.00
CA ALA A 1021 -46.00 12.80 3.35
C ALA A 1021 -47.01 13.24 2.28
N ALA A 1022 -47.89 12.33 1.86
CA ALA A 1022 -48.97 12.63 0.93
C ALA A 1022 -50.05 13.52 1.56
N ALA A 1023 -50.29 13.34 2.87
CA ALA A 1023 -51.11 14.18 3.73
C ALA A 1023 -50.82 13.86 5.20
N HIS A 1024 -51.17 14.77 6.12
CA HIS A 1024 -51.12 14.51 7.56
C HIS A 1024 -52.14 15.36 8.33
N SER A 1025 -52.39 15.02 9.60
CA SER A 1025 -53.16 15.86 10.51
C SER A 1025 -52.38 17.11 10.92
N GLU A 1026 -53.09 18.18 11.27
CA GLU A 1026 -52.52 19.27 12.06
C GLU A 1026 -52.03 18.75 13.43
N GLY A 1027 -51.02 19.41 14.02
CA GLY A 1027 -50.50 19.07 15.35
C GLY A 1027 -49.42 17.98 15.40
N LEU A 1028 -48.93 17.49 14.27
CA LEU A 1028 -47.64 16.77 14.24
C LEU A 1028 -46.50 17.76 14.48
N ALA A 1029 -45.48 17.32 15.23
CA ALA A 1029 -44.28 18.11 15.51
C ALA A 1029 -43.02 17.29 15.17
N LEU A 1030 -42.07 17.89 14.45
CA LEU A 1030 -40.74 17.31 14.25
C LEU A 1030 -39.92 17.51 15.54
N ASP A 1031 -39.16 16.49 15.95
CA ASP A 1031 -38.26 16.56 17.11
C ASP A 1031 -36.87 16.04 16.76
N ASN A 1032 -35.87 16.94 16.88
CA ASN A 1032 -34.44 16.65 16.81
C ASN A 1032 -33.69 17.02 18.12
N THR A 1033 -34.42 17.33 19.19
CA THR A 1033 -33.86 17.96 20.41
C THR A 1033 -33.08 16.98 21.28
N TYR A 1034 -33.46 15.70 21.25
CA TYR A 1034 -32.98 14.64 22.14
C TYR A 1034 -32.60 13.35 21.42
N ASN A 1035 -32.13 13.47 20.19
CA ASN A 1035 -31.69 12.32 19.39
C ASN A 1035 -30.59 11.56 20.14
N ALA A 1036 -30.59 10.23 20.02
CA ALA A 1036 -29.77 9.32 20.82
C ALA A 1036 -29.91 9.41 22.36
N ARG A 1037 -30.90 10.09 22.97
CA ARG A 1037 -31.20 9.80 24.39
C ARG A 1037 -31.68 8.36 24.60
N TYR A 1038 -32.31 7.78 23.58
CA TYR A 1038 -33.01 6.51 23.67
C TYR A 1038 -32.71 5.60 22.45
N ALA A 1039 -31.47 5.59 21.95
CA ALA A 1039 -31.01 4.93 20.71
C ALA A 1039 -31.64 5.41 19.39
N GLU A 1040 -32.72 6.20 19.49
CA GLU A 1040 -33.35 7.04 18.48
C GLU A 1040 -32.35 7.70 17.52
N HIS A 1041 -32.75 7.78 16.26
CA HIS A 1041 -31.98 8.36 15.17
C HIS A 1041 -32.21 9.89 15.10
N MET A 1042 -31.72 10.55 14.05
CA MET A 1042 -31.54 12.01 14.06
C MET A 1042 -32.79 12.86 13.82
N PHE A 1043 -33.90 12.27 13.37
CA PHE A 1043 -35.14 13.01 13.20
C PHE A 1043 -36.33 12.10 13.53
N ARG A 1044 -37.39 12.70 14.07
CA ARG A 1044 -38.61 12.03 14.50
C ARG A 1044 -39.81 12.90 14.22
N VAL A 1045 -40.97 12.27 14.01
CA VAL A 1045 -42.27 12.95 14.08
C VAL A 1045 -43.06 12.49 15.31
N CYS A 1046 -43.41 13.47 16.15
CA CYS A 1046 -44.21 13.33 17.35
C CYS A 1046 -45.68 13.65 17.04
N GLY A 1047 -46.59 12.88 17.63
CA GLY A 1047 -48.03 13.06 17.53
C GLY A 1047 -48.75 12.58 18.79
N THR A 1048 -50.06 12.84 18.88
CA THR A 1048 -50.94 12.45 19.99
C THR A 1048 -52.11 11.60 19.48
N THR A 1049 -53.00 11.11 20.35
CA THR A 1049 -54.14 10.26 19.96
C THR A 1049 -54.93 10.85 18.78
N ASN A 1050 -55.16 10.03 17.74
CA ASN A 1050 -55.82 10.37 16.47
C ASN A 1050 -55.05 11.33 15.54
N ALA A 1051 -53.84 11.79 15.89
CA ALA A 1051 -52.93 12.36 14.89
C ALA A 1051 -52.59 11.29 13.85
N TRP A 1052 -52.35 11.69 12.60
CA TRP A 1052 -52.09 10.75 11.51
C TRP A 1052 -51.16 11.31 10.42
N ILE A 1053 -50.46 10.40 9.75
CA ILE A 1053 -49.63 10.69 8.58
C ILE A 1053 -49.91 9.67 7.49
N GLU A 1054 -49.94 10.10 6.23
CA GLU A 1054 -50.21 9.29 5.04
C GLU A 1054 -49.03 9.33 4.07
N TYR A 1055 -48.67 8.17 3.53
CA TYR A 1055 -47.66 8.01 2.49
C TYR A 1055 -48.26 7.37 1.24
N ALA A 1056 -47.76 7.80 0.08
CA ALA A 1056 -48.13 7.29 -1.22
C ALA A 1056 -46.93 6.60 -1.87
N VAL A 1057 -47.13 5.37 -2.35
CA VAL A 1057 -46.09 4.63 -3.11
C VAL A 1057 -46.56 4.33 -4.54
N PRO A 1058 -45.65 4.34 -5.53
CA PRO A 1058 -46.03 4.25 -6.95
C PRO A 1058 -46.39 2.82 -7.40
N GLY A 1059 -46.17 1.82 -6.55
CA GLY A 1059 -46.43 0.40 -6.83
C GLY A 1059 -47.26 -0.26 -5.75
N ALA A 1060 -47.74 -1.48 -5.99
CA ALA A 1060 -48.43 -2.27 -4.98
C ALA A 1060 -47.49 -2.53 -3.79
N ALA A 1061 -47.83 -1.98 -2.63
CA ALA A 1061 -47.13 -2.19 -1.37
C ALA A 1061 -47.43 -3.59 -0.81
N ARG A 1062 -46.47 -4.20 -0.13
CA ARG A 1062 -46.60 -5.56 0.44
C ARG A 1062 -46.29 -5.62 1.93
N GLU A 1063 -45.24 -4.91 2.34
CA GLU A 1063 -44.80 -4.84 3.73
C GLU A 1063 -44.40 -3.39 4.02
N ALA A 1064 -44.78 -2.90 5.20
CA ALA A 1064 -44.18 -1.70 5.79
C ALA A 1064 -43.49 -2.06 7.10
N ARG A 1065 -42.31 -1.49 7.35
CA ARG A 1065 -41.62 -1.55 8.63
C ARG A 1065 -41.62 -0.17 9.26
N VAL A 1066 -41.96 -0.10 10.54
CA VAL A 1066 -42.08 1.19 11.24
C VAL A 1066 -41.39 1.07 12.59
N THR A 1067 -40.41 1.92 12.84
CA THR A 1067 -39.78 2.06 14.16
C THR A 1067 -40.43 3.22 14.90
N ALA A 1068 -40.96 2.96 16.08
CA ALA A 1068 -41.62 3.93 16.94
C ALA A 1068 -41.09 3.87 18.37
N PHE A 1069 -41.22 4.98 19.10
CA PHE A 1069 -40.73 5.14 20.45
C PHE A 1069 -41.84 5.61 21.40
N PHE A 1070 -41.92 4.96 22.57
CA PHE A 1070 -42.93 5.21 23.58
C PHE A 1070 -42.28 5.55 24.92
N ALA A 1071 -42.65 6.67 25.53
CA ALA A 1071 -42.19 7.04 26.87
C ALA A 1071 -42.83 6.16 27.96
N THR A 1072 -42.02 5.56 28.83
CA THR A 1072 -42.47 4.69 29.92
C THR A 1072 -43.39 5.41 30.91
N ALA A 1073 -43.22 6.71 31.13
CA ALA A 1073 -44.14 7.52 31.94
C ALA A 1073 -45.58 7.61 31.39
N GLN A 1074 -45.82 7.17 30.14
CA GLN A 1074 -47.14 7.13 29.51
C GLN A 1074 -47.77 5.72 29.56
N GLY A 1075 -47.09 4.75 30.18
CA GLY A 1075 -47.51 3.34 30.31
C GLY A 1075 -46.99 2.44 29.18
N GLU A 1076 -47.43 1.18 29.19
CA GLU A 1076 -47.02 0.14 28.23
C GLU A 1076 -47.28 0.55 26.76
N PRO A 1077 -46.42 0.17 25.79
CA PRO A 1077 -46.62 0.51 24.37
C PRO A 1077 -48.01 0.14 23.86
N VAL A 1078 -48.60 1.01 23.03
CA VAL A 1078 -49.89 0.76 22.38
C VAL A 1078 -49.68 0.82 20.87
N THR A 1079 -49.97 -0.30 20.20
CA THR A 1079 -49.80 -0.42 18.74
C THR A 1079 -50.62 0.67 18.02
N PRO A 1080 -50.02 1.51 17.17
CA PRO A 1080 -50.75 2.49 16.38
C PRO A 1080 -51.62 1.78 15.33
N ARG A 1081 -52.67 2.45 14.87
CA ARG A 1081 -53.51 1.89 13.80
C ARG A 1081 -52.83 2.10 12.46
N PHE A 1082 -52.58 1.02 11.76
CA PHE A 1082 -52.11 1.02 10.38
C PHE A 1082 -53.30 0.85 9.46
N LEU A 1083 -53.50 1.83 8.58
CA LEU A 1083 -54.57 1.86 7.59
C LEU A 1083 -53.98 1.71 6.19
N ALA A 1084 -54.61 0.88 5.35
CA ALA A 1084 -54.26 0.72 3.94
C ALA A 1084 -55.39 1.22 3.04
N SER A 1085 -55.02 1.79 1.89
CA SER A 1085 -55.96 2.16 0.84
C SER A 1085 -55.35 1.94 -0.55
N ARG A 1086 -56.22 1.69 -1.54
CA ARG A 1086 -55.89 1.55 -2.96
C ARG A 1086 -55.95 2.89 -3.71
N ASP A 1087 -56.85 3.77 -3.30
CA ASP A 1087 -57.21 5.03 -3.96
C ASP A 1087 -56.81 6.28 -3.17
N GLY A 1088 -56.73 6.20 -1.84
CA GLY A 1088 -56.55 7.34 -0.94
C GLY A 1088 -57.87 7.98 -0.47
N GLU A 1089 -59.01 7.43 -0.85
CA GLU A 1089 -60.33 7.84 -0.38
C GLU A 1089 -60.85 6.89 0.71
N SER A 1090 -60.78 5.58 0.46
CA SER A 1090 -61.29 4.54 1.37
C SER A 1090 -60.15 3.82 2.08
N PHE A 1091 -60.06 3.98 3.41
CA PHE A 1091 -59.03 3.36 4.25
C PHE A 1091 -59.60 2.22 5.12
N ALA A 1092 -58.87 1.11 5.21
CA ALA A 1092 -59.22 -0.05 6.03
C ALA A 1092 -58.08 -0.44 7.00
N ASP A 1093 -58.42 -0.90 8.20
CA ASP A 1093 -57.46 -1.34 9.22
C ASP A 1093 -56.71 -2.62 8.82
N VAL A 1094 -55.38 -2.53 8.81
CA VAL A 1094 -54.47 -3.66 8.54
C VAL A 1094 -54.36 -4.54 9.77
N GLN A 1095 -54.94 -5.74 9.71
CA GLN A 1095 -54.98 -6.67 10.84
C GLN A 1095 -53.65 -7.43 11.07
N ARG A 1096 -52.79 -7.51 10.04
CA ARG A 1096 -51.57 -8.33 10.07
C ARG A 1096 -50.35 -7.50 10.49
N VAL A 1097 -50.34 -7.10 11.76
CA VAL A 1097 -49.25 -6.34 12.38
C VAL A 1097 -48.49 -7.25 13.35
N ARG A 1098 -47.16 -7.30 13.22
CA ARG A 1098 -46.25 -7.88 14.20
C ARG A 1098 -45.47 -6.75 14.86
N ALA A 1099 -45.35 -6.77 16.18
CA ALA A 1099 -44.49 -5.88 16.95
C ALA A 1099 -43.29 -6.66 17.50
N VAL A 1100 -42.13 -6.00 17.58
CA VAL A 1100 -40.96 -6.46 18.34
C VAL A 1100 -40.52 -5.31 19.23
N GLU A 1101 -40.67 -5.49 20.54
CA GLU A 1101 -40.31 -4.49 21.54
C GLU A 1101 -38.84 -4.65 21.96
N ARG A 1102 -38.14 -3.52 22.12
CA ARG A 1102 -36.81 -3.43 22.73
C ARG A 1102 -36.89 -2.50 23.93
N ALA A 1103 -36.84 -3.09 25.12
CA ALA A 1103 -37.06 -2.38 26.37
C ALA A 1103 -35.80 -1.66 26.89
N HIS A 1104 -36.02 -0.67 27.75
CA HIS A 1104 -35.01 0.01 28.60
C HIS A 1104 -33.93 0.80 27.87
N ILE A 1105 -34.33 1.59 26.88
CA ILE A 1105 -33.42 2.57 26.29
C ILE A 1105 -33.56 3.87 27.08
N ALA A 1106 -32.51 4.23 27.84
CA ALA A 1106 -32.36 5.48 28.59
C ALA A 1106 -30.98 5.58 29.25
N PRO A 1107 -30.54 6.82 29.59
CA PRO A 1107 -29.37 7.02 30.42
C PRO A 1107 -29.54 6.33 31.79
N PRO A 1108 -28.51 5.61 32.29
CA PRO A 1108 -28.54 4.99 33.62
C PRO A 1108 -28.91 5.92 34.77
N HIS A 1109 -28.77 7.23 34.57
CA HIS A 1109 -29.03 8.29 35.56
C HIS A 1109 -30.35 9.06 35.34
N ALA A 1110 -31.11 8.79 34.27
CA ALA A 1110 -32.31 9.55 33.94
C ALA A 1110 -33.56 9.14 34.78
N GLY A 1111 -33.51 7.99 35.45
CA GLY A 1111 -34.63 7.42 36.22
C GLY A 1111 -35.73 6.82 35.34
N ASP A 1112 -36.58 5.97 35.92
CA ASP A 1112 -37.58 5.19 35.17
C ASP A 1112 -38.60 6.04 34.41
N ALA A 1113 -38.96 7.22 34.92
CA ALA A 1113 -39.91 8.13 34.26
C ALA A 1113 -39.43 8.64 32.90
N ASN A 1114 -38.12 8.67 32.67
CA ASN A 1114 -37.53 9.10 31.40
C ASN A 1114 -37.18 7.91 30.48
N ARG A 1115 -37.56 6.68 30.81
CA ARG A 1115 -37.32 5.53 29.92
C ARG A 1115 -38.17 5.59 28.66
N GLN A 1116 -37.65 4.99 27.59
CA GLN A 1116 -38.43 4.66 26.42
C GLN A 1116 -38.34 3.16 26.07
N THR A 1117 -39.37 2.70 25.36
CA THR A 1117 -39.40 1.42 24.65
C THR A 1117 -39.43 1.70 23.16
N GLN A 1118 -38.46 1.16 22.42
CA GLN A 1118 -38.53 1.09 20.96
C GLN A 1118 -39.43 -0.07 20.57
N VAL A 1119 -40.29 0.13 19.58
CA VAL A 1119 -41.08 -0.94 18.97
C VAL A 1119 -40.87 -0.92 17.47
N ASP A 1120 -40.33 -2.03 16.95
CA ASP A 1120 -40.21 -2.27 15.52
C ASP A 1120 -41.45 -3.03 15.04
N TYR A 1121 -42.29 -2.39 14.23
CA TYR A 1121 -43.46 -2.99 13.63
C TYR A 1121 -43.15 -3.56 12.25
N THR A 1122 -43.72 -4.71 11.93
CA THR A 1122 -43.81 -5.25 10.56
C THR A 1122 -45.29 -5.39 10.20
N VAL A 1123 -45.72 -4.68 9.17
CA VAL A 1123 -47.11 -4.52 8.77
C VAL A 1123 -47.30 -5.16 7.39
N LEU A 1124 -47.99 -6.30 7.34
CA LEU A 1124 -48.26 -6.99 6.07
C LEU A 1124 -49.52 -6.41 5.43
N LEU A 1125 -49.33 -5.74 4.30
CA LEU A 1125 -50.35 -4.92 3.66
C LEU A 1125 -51.26 -5.78 2.76
N PRO A 1126 -52.55 -5.43 2.64
CA PRO A 1126 -53.45 -6.04 1.65
C PRO A 1126 -52.93 -5.88 0.23
N GLU A 1127 -53.32 -6.81 -0.66
CA GLU A 1127 -53.04 -6.68 -2.09
C GLU A 1127 -53.56 -5.35 -2.65
N ASP A 1128 -52.85 -4.83 -3.64
CA ASP A 1128 -53.10 -3.54 -4.28
C ASP A 1128 -53.02 -2.27 -3.42
N THR A 1129 -52.57 -2.33 -2.16
CA THR A 1129 -52.29 -1.14 -1.34
C THR A 1129 -51.37 -0.15 -2.07
N ARG A 1130 -51.76 1.12 -2.16
CA ARG A 1130 -50.98 2.25 -2.73
C ARG A 1130 -50.80 3.42 -1.76
N ARG A 1131 -51.64 3.48 -0.73
CA ARG A 1131 -51.61 4.47 0.35
C ARG A 1131 -51.53 3.76 1.68
N ILE A 1132 -50.66 4.23 2.56
CA ILE A 1132 -50.48 3.72 3.92
C ILE A 1132 -50.63 4.91 4.86
N LYS A 1133 -51.48 4.78 5.89
CA LYS A 1133 -51.75 5.82 6.86
C LYS A 1133 -51.53 5.29 8.26
N ILE A 1134 -50.66 5.95 9.03
CA ILE A 1134 -50.34 5.59 10.41
C ILE A 1134 -51.12 6.56 11.30
N VAL A 1135 -51.93 6.03 12.21
CA VAL A 1135 -52.73 6.80 13.16
C VAL A 1135 -52.26 6.51 14.58
N TRP A 1136 -51.87 7.57 15.29
CA TRP A 1136 -51.37 7.50 16.66
C TRP A 1136 -52.48 7.03 17.60
N ALA A 1137 -52.25 5.92 18.30
CA ALA A 1137 -53.15 5.46 19.36
C ALA A 1137 -53.03 6.34 20.62
N ARG A 1138 -51.82 6.87 20.88
CA ARG A 1138 -51.50 7.80 21.96
C ARG A 1138 -50.27 8.64 21.60
N GLN A 1139 -49.76 9.41 22.55
CA GLN A 1139 -48.47 10.07 22.39
C GLN A 1139 -47.34 9.05 22.16
N MET A 1140 -46.63 9.21 21.06
CA MET A 1140 -45.46 8.42 20.64
C MET A 1140 -44.69 9.19 19.54
N ALA A 1141 -43.45 8.81 19.29
CA ALA A 1141 -42.65 9.31 18.17
C ALA A 1141 -42.46 8.21 17.12
N LEU A 1142 -42.51 8.57 15.83
CA LEU A 1142 -42.03 7.72 14.73
C LEU A 1142 -40.60 8.15 14.35
N ASP A 1143 -39.75 7.17 14.06
CA ASP A 1143 -38.31 7.32 13.82
C ASP A 1143 -37.87 6.80 12.44
N ARG A 1144 -38.54 5.77 11.90
CA ARG A 1144 -38.37 5.34 10.50
C ARG A 1144 -39.63 4.69 9.95
N LEU A 1145 -39.84 4.84 8.65
CA LEU A 1145 -40.79 4.04 7.87
C LEU A 1145 -40.10 3.50 6.61
N GLU A 1146 -40.10 2.18 6.42
CA GLU A 1146 -39.72 1.51 5.17
C GLU A 1146 -40.97 0.91 4.54
N ILE A 1147 -41.17 1.03 3.22
CA ILE A 1147 -42.28 0.38 2.50
C ILE A 1147 -41.72 -0.41 1.31
N GLU A 1148 -41.85 -1.74 1.32
CA GLU A 1148 -41.56 -2.58 0.16
C GLU A 1148 -42.74 -2.56 -0.82
N HIS A 1149 -42.51 -2.12 -2.07
CA HIS A 1149 -43.53 -2.03 -3.12
C HIS A 1149 -43.03 -2.50 -4.50
N ALA A 1150 -43.96 -2.73 -5.44
CA ALA A 1150 -43.63 -3.27 -6.77
C ALA A 1150 -42.86 -2.30 -7.72
N GLY A 1151 -42.56 -1.07 -7.30
CA GLY A 1151 -42.12 0.01 -8.18
C GLY A 1151 -43.25 0.58 -9.06
N ALA A 1152 -42.96 1.64 -9.82
CA ALA A 1152 -43.90 2.19 -10.78
C ALA A 1152 -44.18 1.20 -11.94
N ALA A 1153 -45.36 1.30 -12.57
CA ALA A 1153 -45.63 0.60 -13.84
C ALA A 1153 -44.66 1.05 -14.94
N ARG A 1154 -44.38 0.17 -15.92
CA ARG A 1154 -43.48 0.46 -17.05
C ARG A 1154 -44.11 1.43 -18.03
#